data_AF-A0A834MEF8-F1
#
_entry.id   AF-A0A834MEF8-F1
#
_cell.length_a   1.000
_cell.length_b   1.000
_cell.length_c   1.000
_cell.angle_alpha   90.00
_cell.angle_beta   90.00
_cell.angle_gamma   90.00
#
_symmetry.space_group_name_H-M   'P 1'
#
loop_
_entity.id
_entity.type
_entity.pdbx_description
1 polymer ?
#
loop_
_entity_poly.entity_id
_entity_poly.type
_entity_poly.pdbx_seq_one_letter_code
_entity_poly.pdbx_strand_id
1 'polypeptide(L)'
;MEVMEDGNLMDKVNILIQRDLEYYKNKQAVLQETICPGIIGGRLDFPRSASFAAVKLVLWWEDEYIAAYKKSSGFFQKGARNSRGSIEAFGGCGGIVKSSDPSKFISAVSKSADQLLEHLHVLTQEALDHADLTVLTGTIGAAALLKNCLWFYIQTLKETKSSVDLLQSGYKKYHEMCEALAERLLDLHCRLLSLYILQDADCLDWENRKPFFESERGSYIIQMWWLYMQGTKEDLWNTVPPKMAQRVFSGMLNESLTILTVRYTQSSPSQARSELLLVDISNLLLCVAQLLPSICDSAEEYIGLSGSSKSKILRDVHVKCHDLFCCFLLRGAPLDTLYKIFKKDPDFIELYKTKSNNIDQWIIYALPNIFKSPGPSNNSELNDDISLALDLMVLLAQPQPNWSLLLKILCRNKFKILQTIMNTFLKMPNTADKSVTQKPSDCGNFLCPVDGSCRNVDSATRTMHAGHHYDLILACTEVLLCVGNDKEIEDILIEGVRKQADWEKCFERRHVWNQIRYPWYEAILDIAMPIFPLVVETVLNALQTGATMYQAMSLIIASLGQFLDAIDPSLIRVSHLFQEVIPVEITPVGGSVLMQVLISGLYSYFLDISANALPKKGVSFKNIRRDTSTKSEEGNSSTKYNETSIDDIAIAAAESLCSIDEDNKHTDQIEDFLKQANIYKNDMIDTDDSGSKKIEKNQQMLEILVSDLLMTNQGKKALKTLFHFIKTNNEWLYVMLKTNESKTVTIPNRVTQQNETLLHKMFHIGDTPFDQLLTKQLKPNWHLLLQNPLSLTVERIWMQISQRWEFTHTSTSRLSTHDLHIVNNLVTVLKQ
;
A
#
# COMPACT_ATOMS: atom_id res chain seq x y z
N MET A 1 35.26 -3.00 -0.73
CA MET A 1 34.32 -3.09 -1.86
C MET A 1 34.38 -1.88 -2.79
N GLU A 2 34.83 -0.70 -2.35
CA GLU A 2 34.98 0.47 -3.24
C GLU A 2 36.08 0.26 -4.30
N VAL A 3 35.70 0.39 -5.57
CA VAL A 3 36.59 0.35 -6.74
C VAL A 3 36.95 1.80 -7.09
N MET A 4 38.22 2.09 -7.43
CA MET A 4 38.62 3.44 -7.85
C MET A 4 37.72 3.95 -9.00
N GLU A 5 37.24 5.19 -8.88
CA GLU A 5 36.27 5.78 -9.81
C GLU A 5 36.86 6.16 -11.18
N ASP A 6 38.18 6.04 -11.33
CA ASP A 6 38.91 6.34 -12.57
C ASP A 6 39.23 5.05 -13.33
N GLY A 7 38.61 4.88 -14.51
CA GLY A 7 38.79 3.70 -15.38
C GLY A 7 37.64 3.48 -16.37
N ASN A 8 37.87 2.63 -17.37
CA ASN A 8 36.85 2.14 -18.32
C ASN A 8 35.81 1.28 -17.57
N LEU A 9 34.52 1.38 -17.93
CA LEU A 9 33.43 0.64 -17.30
C LEU A 9 33.71 -0.86 -17.22
N MET A 10 34.18 -1.46 -18.31
CA MET A 10 34.40 -2.91 -18.37
C MET A 10 35.46 -3.40 -17.36
N ASP A 11 36.53 -2.63 -17.14
CA ASP A 11 37.57 -2.99 -16.17
C ASP A 11 37.03 -2.94 -14.74
N LYS A 12 36.22 -1.92 -14.45
CA LYS A 12 35.56 -1.78 -13.14
C LYS A 12 34.59 -2.92 -12.85
N VAL A 13 33.83 -3.36 -13.85
CA VAL A 13 32.87 -4.47 -13.72
C VAL A 13 33.59 -5.77 -13.38
N ASN A 14 34.69 -6.09 -14.08
CA ASN A 14 35.48 -7.28 -13.80
C ASN A 14 36.03 -7.28 -12.36
N ILE A 15 36.58 -6.13 -11.90
CA ILE A 15 37.10 -6.00 -10.54
C ILE A 15 35.98 -6.12 -9.50
N LEU A 16 34.81 -5.53 -9.77
CA LEU A 16 33.65 -5.60 -8.89
C LEU A 16 33.16 -7.04 -8.71
N ILE A 17 32.99 -7.78 -9.80
CA ILE A 17 32.55 -9.19 -9.78
C ILE A 17 33.57 -10.06 -9.05
N GLN A 18 34.87 -9.88 -9.32
CA GLN A 18 35.93 -10.63 -8.62
C GLN A 18 35.88 -10.40 -7.10
N ARG A 19 35.73 -9.15 -6.67
CA ARG A 19 35.65 -8.78 -5.24
C ARG A 19 34.37 -9.28 -4.58
N ASP A 20 33.24 -9.24 -5.28
CA ASP A 20 31.97 -9.76 -4.79
C ASP A 20 32.05 -11.29 -4.58
N LEU A 21 32.66 -12.01 -5.52
CA LEU A 21 32.91 -13.45 -5.39
C LEU A 21 33.91 -13.78 -4.26
N GLU A 22 34.98 -12.99 -4.11
CA GLU A 22 35.93 -13.14 -3.00
C GLU A 22 35.26 -12.89 -1.64
N TYR A 23 34.40 -11.87 -1.56
CA TYR A 23 33.61 -11.60 -0.37
C TYR A 23 32.68 -12.77 -0.04
N TYR A 24 31.96 -13.29 -1.04
CA TYR A 24 31.12 -14.49 -0.86
C TYR A 24 31.95 -15.68 -0.35
N LYS A 25 33.07 -16.00 -0.97
CA LYS A 25 33.95 -17.11 -0.53
C LYS A 25 34.41 -16.97 0.92
N ASN A 26 34.70 -15.74 1.36
CA ASN A 26 35.20 -15.45 2.70
C ASN A 26 34.10 -15.36 3.78
N LYS A 27 32.90 -14.92 3.41
CA LYS A 27 31.82 -14.58 4.36
C LYS A 27 30.57 -15.44 4.23
N GLN A 28 30.45 -16.23 3.17
CA GLN A 28 29.27 -17.01 2.82
C GLN A 28 28.01 -16.13 2.82
N ALA A 29 28.13 -14.93 2.25
CA ALA A 29 27.06 -13.94 2.19
C ALA A 29 27.31 -12.99 1.02
N VAL A 30 26.23 -12.49 0.42
CA VAL A 30 26.29 -11.42 -0.58
C VAL A 30 26.05 -10.09 0.12
N LEU A 31 26.89 -9.09 -0.15
CA LEU A 31 26.68 -7.74 0.38
C LEU A 31 25.45 -7.14 -0.28
N GLN A 32 24.49 -6.66 0.51
CA GLN A 32 23.24 -6.08 0.00
C GLN A 32 23.12 -4.61 0.41
N GLU A 33 22.49 -3.81 -0.45
CA GLU A 33 22.06 -2.45 -0.12
C GLU A 33 20.53 -2.36 -0.12
N THR A 34 19.99 -1.54 0.77
CA THR A 34 18.55 -1.28 0.91
C THR A 34 18.06 -0.28 -0.13
N ILE A 35 16.94 -0.62 -0.76
CA ILE A 35 16.24 0.25 -1.72
C ILE A 35 15.21 1.07 -0.95
N CYS A 36 14.98 2.30 -1.41
CA CYS A 36 14.03 3.24 -0.82
C CYS A 36 12.62 2.62 -0.71
N PRO A 37 12.00 2.61 0.48
CA PRO A 37 10.65 2.05 0.66
C PRO A 37 9.58 2.78 -0.15
N GLY A 38 9.85 4.01 -0.59
CA GLY A 38 8.95 4.78 -1.45
C GLY A 38 8.79 4.22 -2.88
N ILE A 39 9.69 3.33 -3.33
CA ILE A 39 9.65 2.79 -4.71
C ILE A 39 9.48 1.27 -4.78
N ILE A 40 9.50 0.57 -3.64
CA ILE A 40 9.41 -0.90 -3.58
C ILE A 40 8.13 -1.39 -4.28
N GLY A 41 8.26 -2.45 -5.06
CA GLY A 41 7.22 -3.09 -5.83
C GLY A 41 6.66 -2.25 -6.98
N GLY A 42 5.36 -1.95 -6.97
CA GLY A 42 4.67 -1.26 -8.08
C GLY A 42 4.62 -2.07 -9.39
N ARG A 43 4.52 -1.39 -10.54
CA ARG A 43 4.36 -2.04 -11.86
C ARG A 43 5.55 -2.94 -12.21
N LEU A 44 6.77 -2.47 -11.95
CA LEU A 44 8.02 -3.15 -12.27
C LEU A 44 8.49 -4.14 -11.18
N ASP A 45 7.78 -4.18 -10.05
CA ASP A 45 8.08 -5.04 -8.91
C ASP A 45 9.50 -4.80 -8.37
N PHE A 46 9.81 -3.56 -7.97
CA PHE A 46 11.11 -3.22 -7.40
C PHE A 46 11.42 -4.03 -6.13
N PRO A 47 12.66 -4.54 -5.98
CA PRO A 47 13.06 -5.30 -4.80
C PRO A 47 13.26 -4.39 -3.57
N ARG A 48 13.34 -5.01 -2.39
CA ARG A 48 13.61 -4.32 -1.12
C ARG A 48 15.09 -4.07 -0.86
N SER A 49 15.91 -5.01 -1.29
CA SER A 49 17.36 -4.90 -1.31
C SER A 49 17.88 -5.48 -2.62
N ALA A 50 19.09 -5.10 -2.99
CA ALA A 50 19.80 -5.69 -4.13
C ALA A 50 21.26 -5.89 -3.77
N SER A 51 21.95 -6.79 -4.48
CA SER A 51 23.39 -6.96 -4.28
C SER A 51 24.11 -5.63 -4.51
N PHE A 52 25.15 -5.38 -3.70
CA PHE A 52 26.00 -4.20 -3.83
C PHE A 52 26.57 -4.08 -5.24
N ALA A 53 26.95 -5.22 -5.85
CA ALA A 53 27.43 -5.27 -7.23
C ALA A 53 26.41 -4.72 -8.23
N ALA A 54 25.13 -5.11 -8.12
CA ALA A 54 24.06 -4.60 -8.97
C ALA A 54 23.81 -3.11 -8.76
N VAL A 55 23.81 -2.64 -7.51
CA VAL A 55 23.60 -1.21 -7.19
C VAL A 55 24.71 -0.35 -7.79
N LYS A 56 25.98 -0.76 -7.63
CA LYS A 56 27.11 -0.05 -8.25
C LYS A 56 27.06 -0.08 -9.78
N LEU A 57 26.68 -1.21 -10.36
CA LEU A 57 26.56 -1.32 -11.80
C LEU A 57 25.50 -0.35 -12.37
N VAL A 58 24.35 -0.26 -11.72
CA VAL A 58 23.27 0.67 -12.12
C VAL A 58 23.70 2.14 -12.00
N LEU A 59 24.46 2.49 -10.95
CA LEU A 59 25.04 3.84 -10.83
C LEU A 59 25.96 4.17 -12.01
N TRP A 60 26.85 3.25 -12.36
CA TRP A 60 27.77 3.41 -13.48
C TRP A 60 27.05 3.44 -14.84
N TRP A 61 25.99 2.65 -15.01
CA TRP A 61 25.15 2.69 -16.22
C TRP A 61 24.47 4.05 -16.38
N GLU A 62 23.96 4.66 -15.30
CA GLU A 62 23.37 5.99 -15.38
C GLU A 62 24.41 7.06 -15.70
N ASP A 63 25.63 6.95 -15.17
CA ASP A 63 26.73 7.86 -15.52
C ASP A 63 27.08 7.79 -17.02
N GLU A 64 27.15 6.58 -17.56
CA GLU A 64 27.38 6.37 -18.99
C GLU A 64 26.18 6.84 -19.84
N TYR A 65 24.94 6.68 -19.37
CA TYR A 65 23.74 7.21 -20.04
C TYR A 65 23.78 8.74 -20.15
N ILE A 66 24.08 9.42 -19.03
CA ILE A 66 24.21 10.88 -19.00
C ILE A 66 25.36 11.34 -19.89
N ALA A 67 26.48 10.62 -19.87
CA ALA A 67 27.62 10.92 -20.74
C ALA A 67 27.26 10.82 -22.23
N ALA A 68 26.46 9.83 -22.62
CA ALA A 68 26.06 9.55 -24.01
C ALA A 68 24.93 10.44 -24.52
N TYR A 69 23.88 10.67 -23.72
CA TYR A 69 22.65 11.35 -24.16
C TYR A 69 22.49 12.78 -23.63
N LYS A 70 23.40 13.24 -22.75
CA LYS A 70 23.38 14.57 -22.11
C LYS A 70 22.07 14.91 -21.38
N LYS A 71 21.31 13.90 -21.00
CA LYS A 71 20.08 13.98 -20.21
C LYS A 71 20.01 12.79 -19.25
N SER A 72 19.24 12.91 -18.16
CA SER A 72 18.97 11.77 -17.29
C SER A 72 18.00 10.79 -17.98
N SER A 73 18.13 9.50 -17.64
CA SER A 73 17.26 8.45 -18.16
C SER A 73 15.84 8.49 -17.59
N GLY A 74 15.65 9.20 -16.47
CA GLY A 74 14.43 9.17 -15.66
C GLY A 74 14.39 8.04 -14.63
N PHE A 75 15.43 7.19 -14.55
CA PHE A 75 15.53 6.14 -13.53
C PHE A 75 15.77 6.71 -12.12
N PHE A 76 16.58 7.78 -12.00
CA PHE A 76 16.72 8.56 -10.78
C PHE A 76 15.86 9.83 -10.86
N GLN A 77 15.11 10.15 -9.80
CA GLN A 77 14.30 11.38 -9.76
C GLN A 77 15.17 12.64 -9.62
N LYS A 78 14.68 13.78 -10.15
CA LYS A 78 15.36 15.07 -10.12
C LYS A 78 15.65 15.47 -8.66
N GLY A 79 16.93 15.68 -8.32
CA GLY A 79 17.38 16.06 -6.96
C GLY A 79 18.11 14.95 -6.18
N ALA A 80 17.89 13.67 -6.51
CA ALA A 80 18.49 12.53 -5.80
C ALA A 80 20.02 12.44 -5.86
N ARG A 81 20.65 13.15 -6.79
CA ARG A 81 22.12 13.22 -6.94
C ARG A 81 22.75 14.48 -6.35
N ASN A 82 22.00 15.55 -6.08
CA ASN A 82 22.58 16.76 -5.49
C ASN A 82 23.01 16.54 -4.03
N SER A 83 22.42 15.57 -3.32
CA SER A 83 22.75 15.21 -1.94
C SER A 83 23.89 14.19 -1.80
N ARG A 84 24.15 13.37 -2.82
CA ARG A 84 25.32 12.46 -2.89
C ARG A 84 26.39 13.09 -3.77
N GLY A 85 27.17 13.98 -3.17
CA GLY A 85 28.15 14.86 -3.82
C GLY A 85 28.80 14.28 -5.07
N SER A 86 28.36 14.74 -6.24
CA SER A 86 29.00 14.47 -7.54
C SER A 86 28.51 15.42 -8.65
N ILE A 87 27.97 16.60 -8.31
CA ILE A 87 27.55 17.62 -9.31
C ILE A 87 28.32 18.94 -9.19
N GLU A 88 29.32 19.07 -8.30
CA GLU A 88 30.22 20.24 -8.31
C GLU A 88 31.51 20.07 -9.14
N ALA A 89 31.70 18.92 -9.81
CA ALA A 89 32.86 18.72 -10.70
C ALA A 89 32.60 19.04 -12.18
N PHE A 90 31.38 19.44 -12.57
CA PHE A 90 31.00 19.61 -13.99
C PHE A 90 30.67 21.06 -14.42
N GLY A 91 30.86 22.04 -13.53
CA GLY A 91 30.61 23.47 -13.82
C GLY A 91 31.80 24.41 -13.64
N GLY A 92 32.99 23.89 -13.34
CA GLY A 92 34.22 24.66 -13.18
C GLY A 92 35.28 24.15 -14.16
N CYS A 93 35.80 25.06 -14.98
CA CYS A 93 36.84 24.86 -15.98
C CYS A 93 37.95 23.86 -15.55
N GLY A 94 37.88 22.57 -15.97
CA GLY A 94 38.97 21.60 -15.73
C GLY A 94 38.68 20.10 -15.70
N GLY A 95 37.43 19.62 -15.78
CA GLY A 95 37.13 18.17 -15.78
C GLY A 95 37.25 17.51 -17.15
N ILE A 96 37.92 16.35 -17.24
CA ILE A 96 37.96 15.52 -18.47
C ILE A 96 36.52 15.15 -18.86
N VAL A 97 36.03 15.69 -19.97
CA VAL A 97 34.71 15.35 -20.51
C VAL A 97 34.74 13.90 -20.99
N LYS A 98 34.20 12.97 -20.20
CA LYS A 98 33.86 11.63 -20.71
C LYS A 98 32.81 11.79 -21.81
N SER A 99 33.24 11.73 -23.06
CA SER A 99 32.35 11.65 -24.23
C SER A 99 32.10 10.18 -24.55
N SER A 100 31.03 9.62 -24.00
CA SER A 100 30.48 8.34 -24.47
C SER A 100 29.57 8.64 -25.67
N ASP A 101 29.51 7.75 -26.66
CA ASP A 101 28.55 7.85 -27.76
C ASP A 101 27.42 6.82 -27.55
N PRO A 102 26.22 7.04 -28.13
CA PRO A 102 25.07 6.14 -27.92
C PRO A 102 25.35 4.67 -28.24
N SER A 103 26.17 4.35 -29.25
CA SER A 103 26.47 2.97 -29.63
C SER A 103 27.46 2.30 -28.66
N LYS A 104 28.47 3.03 -28.15
CA LYS A 104 29.35 2.56 -27.08
C LYS A 104 28.58 2.33 -25.79
N PHE A 105 27.65 3.23 -25.43
CA PHE A 105 26.78 3.04 -24.28
C PHE A 105 26.04 1.71 -24.36
N ILE A 106 25.33 1.47 -25.46
CA ILE A 106 24.52 0.24 -25.64
C ILE A 106 25.40 -1.01 -25.60
N SER A 107 26.56 -0.97 -26.26
CA SER A 107 27.52 -2.08 -26.25
C SER A 107 28.08 -2.36 -24.85
N ALA A 108 28.45 -1.30 -24.11
CA ALA A 108 29.04 -1.41 -22.77
C ALA A 108 28.02 -1.89 -21.74
N VAL A 109 26.78 -1.36 -21.77
CA VAL A 109 25.68 -1.83 -20.91
C VAL A 109 25.33 -3.27 -21.22
N SER A 110 25.17 -3.64 -22.49
CA SER A 110 24.86 -5.03 -22.87
C SER A 110 25.94 -6.02 -22.39
N LYS A 111 27.23 -5.70 -22.62
CA LYS A 111 28.33 -6.58 -22.21
C LYS A 111 28.47 -6.71 -20.70
N SER A 112 28.38 -5.58 -19.98
CA SER A 112 28.45 -5.61 -18.51
C SER A 112 27.23 -6.28 -17.88
N ALA A 113 26.05 -6.14 -18.49
CA ALA A 113 24.84 -6.86 -18.09
C ALA A 113 25.01 -8.37 -18.24
N ASP A 114 25.60 -8.84 -19.34
CA ASP A 114 25.88 -10.27 -19.56
C ASP A 114 26.91 -10.81 -18.56
N GLN A 115 27.98 -10.06 -18.26
CA GLN A 115 28.98 -10.47 -17.26
C GLN A 115 28.39 -10.60 -15.86
N LEU A 116 27.56 -9.64 -15.44
CA LEU A 116 26.91 -9.74 -14.13
C LEU A 116 25.89 -10.88 -14.10
N LEU A 117 25.18 -11.14 -15.21
CA LEU A 117 24.24 -12.26 -15.29
C LEU A 117 24.94 -13.61 -15.09
N GLU A 118 26.11 -13.81 -15.70
CA GLU A 118 26.94 -15.01 -15.50
C GLU A 118 27.36 -15.18 -14.04
N HIS A 119 27.78 -14.10 -13.39
CA HIS A 119 28.08 -14.10 -11.95
C HIS A 119 26.88 -14.46 -11.09
N LEU A 120 25.70 -13.90 -11.39
CA LEU A 120 24.48 -14.23 -10.67
C LEU A 120 24.07 -15.70 -10.87
N HIS A 121 24.34 -16.31 -12.04
CA HIS A 121 24.13 -17.74 -12.24
C HIS A 121 25.02 -18.59 -11.32
N VAL A 122 26.28 -18.23 -11.15
CA VAL A 122 27.19 -18.89 -10.20
C VAL A 122 26.66 -18.78 -8.78
N LEU A 123 26.30 -17.56 -8.33
CA LEU A 123 25.75 -17.36 -6.98
C LEU A 123 24.43 -18.11 -6.76
N THR A 124 23.60 -18.23 -7.80
CA THR A 124 22.35 -18.99 -7.73
C THR A 124 22.63 -20.48 -7.50
N GLN A 125 23.58 -21.05 -8.24
CA GLN A 125 23.94 -22.45 -8.11
C GLN A 125 24.48 -22.76 -6.72
N GLU A 126 25.41 -21.92 -6.25
CA GLU A 126 25.99 -22.01 -4.91
C GLU A 126 24.92 -21.90 -3.80
N ALA A 127 23.97 -20.96 -3.94
CA ALA A 127 22.87 -20.81 -2.99
C ALA A 127 21.97 -22.05 -2.94
N LEU A 128 21.77 -22.75 -4.07
CA LEU A 128 20.96 -23.97 -4.12
C LEU A 128 21.69 -25.18 -3.54
N ASP A 129 22.98 -25.32 -3.83
CA ASP A 129 23.80 -26.42 -3.32
C ASP A 129 23.96 -26.36 -1.80
N HIS A 130 23.94 -25.14 -1.22
CA HIS A 130 24.06 -24.90 0.22
C HIS A 130 22.75 -24.50 0.91
N ALA A 131 21.63 -24.43 0.19
CA ALA A 131 20.34 -23.94 0.68
C ALA A 131 20.42 -22.56 1.39
N ASP A 132 21.24 -21.66 0.86
CA ASP A 132 21.46 -20.32 1.42
C ASP A 132 20.42 -19.31 0.89
N LEU A 133 19.38 -19.09 1.70
CA LEU A 133 18.33 -18.12 1.41
C LEU A 133 18.85 -16.68 1.33
N THR A 134 19.93 -16.33 2.03
CA THR A 134 20.45 -14.95 2.05
C THR A 134 21.15 -14.60 0.74
N VAL A 135 21.90 -15.55 0.17
CA VAL A 135 22.53 -15.41 -1.15
C VAL A 135 21.45 -15.41 -2.24
N LEU A 136 20.45 -16.29 -2.11
CA LEU A 136 19.34 -16.39 -3.07
C LEU A 136 18.54 -15.08 -3.14
N THR A 137 18.15 -14.51 -1.99
CA THR A 137 17.41 -13.24 -1.90
C THR A 137 18.23 -12.06 -2.45
N GLY A 138 19.52 -11.98 -2.14
CA GLY A 138 20.41 -10.96 -2.71
C GLY A 138 20.53 -11.05 -4.24
N THR A 139 20.55 -12.28 -4.77
CA THR A 139 20.58 -12.56 -6.21
C THR A 139 19.27 -12.20 -6.91
N ILE A 140 18.13 -12.51 -6.29
CA ILE A 140 16.80 -12.07 -6.74
C ILE A 140 16.73 -10.54 -6.81
N GLY A 141 17.16 -9.86 -5.75
CA GLY A 141 17.20 -8.40 -5.69
C GLY A 141 18.07 -7.78 -6.79
N ALA A 142 19.24 -8.37 -7.04
CA ALA A 142 20.12 -7.96 -8.14
C ALA A 142 19.43 -8.08 -9.51
N ALA A 143 18.88 -9.26 -9.81
CA ALA A 143 18.24 -9.53 -11.08
C ALA A 143 17.03 -8.61 -11.33
N ALA A 144 16.19 -8.41 -10.32
CA ALA A 144 15.02 -7.53 -10.40
C ALA A 144 15.41 -6.06 -10.61
N LEU A 145 16.45 -5.57 -9.93
CA LEU A 145 16.92 -4.19 -10.08
C LEU A 145 17.45 -3.92 -11.50
N LEU A 146 18.29 -4.81 -12.04
CA LEU A 146 18.89 -4.66 -13.37
C LEU A 146 17.83 -4.78 -14.47
N LYS A 147 16.90 -5.72 -14.34
CA LYS A 147 15.71 -5.83 -15.20
C LYS A 147 14.97 -4.49 -15.27
N ASN A 148 14.72 -3.88 -14.10
CA ASN A 148 13.99 -2.60 -14.03
C ASN A 148 14.80 -1.46 -14.64
N CYS A 149 16.11 -1.37 -14.38
CA CYS A 149 16.97 -0.36 -14.98
C CYS A 149 16.98 -0.45 -16.52
N LEU A 150 17.15 -1.65 -17.08
CA LEU A 150 17.12 -1.86 -18.53
C LEU A 150 15.77 -1.46 -19.15
N TRP A 151 14.67 -1.72 -18.43
CA TRP A 151 13.34 -1.31 -18.88
C TRP A 151 13.24 0.21 -19.08
N PHE A 152 13.77 1.02 -18.15
CA PHE A 152 13.76 2.47 -18.29
C PHE A 152 14.55 2.93 -19.52
N TYR A 153 15.75 2.39 -19.74
CA TYR A 153 16.52 2.71 -20.94
C TYR A 153 15.78 2.36 -22.22
N ILE A 154 15.14 1.18 -22.26
CA ILE A 154 14.33 0.77 -23.42
C ILE A 154 13.19 1.77 -23.66
N GLN A 155 12.45 2.18 -22.62
CA GLN A 155 11.34 3.13 -22.77
C GLN A 155 11.81 4.48 -23.32
N THR A 156 12.90 5.02 -22.77
CA THR A 156 13.41 6.35 -23.15
C THR A 156 14.06 6.35 -24.54
N LEU A 157 14.47 5.19 -25.05
CA LEU A 157 15.13 5.03 -26.35
C LEU A 157 14.21 4.44 -27.44
N LYS A 158 12.92 4.26 -27.18
CA LYS A 158 11.94 3.65 -28.12
C LYS A 158 11.89 4.27 -29.52
N GLU A 159 12.27 5.54 -29.66
CA GLU A 159 12.28 6.25 -30.94
C GLU A 159 13.49 5.88 -31.83
N THR A 160 14.54 5.25 -31.26
CA THR A 160 15.79 4.92 -31.96
C THR A 160 15.87 3.42 -32.30
N LYS A 161 15.16 3.00 -33.34
CA LYS A 161 14.85 1.58 -33.64
C LYS A 161 16.04 0.61 -33.80
N SER A 162 17.23 1.04 -34.22
CA SER A 162 18.31 0.10 -34.61
C SER A 162 19.21 -0.37 -33.47
N SER A 163 19.05 0.16 -32.24
CA SER A 163 19.99 -0.09 -31.13
C SER A 163 19.34 -0.64 -29.86
N VAL A 164 18.01 -0.70 -29.81
CA VAL A 164 17.23 -1.15 -28.63
C VAL A 164 17.22 -2.68 -28.48
N ASP A 165 17.42 -3.43 -29.56
CA ASP A 165 17.31 -4.90 -29.56
C ASP A 165 18.28 -5.59 -28.59
N LEU A 166 19.51 -5.07 -28.44
CA LEU A 166 20.50 -5.61 -27.49
C LEU A 166 20.05 -5.41 -26.04
N LEU A 167 19.54 -4.23 -25.70
CA LEU A 167 19.00 -3.95 -24.36
C LEU A 167 17.75 -4.78 -24.08
N GLN A 168 16.89 -4.95 -25.09
CA GLN A 168 15.69 -5.79 -25.00
C GLN A 168 16.04 -7.26 -24.76
N SER A 169 17.12 -7.75 -25.39
CA SER A 169 17.65 -9.09 -25.13
C SER A 169 18.13 -9.23 -23.69
N GLY A 170 18.92 -8.28 -23.19
CA GLY A 170 19.34 -8.24 -21.77
C GLY A 170 18.15 -8.23 -20.82
N TYR A 171 17.15 -7.39 -21.06
CA TYR A 171 15.92 -7.34 -20.26
C TYR A 171 15.22 -8.70 -20.19
N LYS A 172 15.09 -9.41 -21.32
CA LYS A 172 14.47 -10.75 -21.36
C LYS A 172 15.25 -11.75 -20.53
N LYS A 173 16.59 -11.80 -20.65
CA LYS A 173 17.43 -12.71 -19.86
C LYS A 173 17.27 -12.50 -18.35
N TYR A 174 17.29 -11.24 -17.90
CA TYR A 174 17.08 -10.92 -16.48
C TYR A 174 15.65 -11.22 -16.01
N HIS A 175 14.64 -11.05 -16.89
CA HIS A 175 13.27 -11.44 -16.58
C HIS A 175 13.14 -12.96 -16.43
N GLU A 176 13.68 -13.74 -17.36
CA GLU A 176 13.72 -15.21 -17.29
C GLU A 176 14.44 -15.70 -16.03
N MET A 177 15.56 -15.06 -15.67
CA MET A 177 16.26 -15.34 -14.41
C MET A 177 15.36 -15.10 -13.19
N CYS A 178 14.62 -13.99 -13.14
CA CYS A 178 13.68 -13.72 -12.03
C CYS A 178 12.60 -14.81 -11.93
N GLU A 179 12.02 -15.24 -13.05
CA GLU A 179 11.00 -16.30 -13.07
C GLU A 179 11.57 -17.63 -12.55
N ALA A 180 12.75 -18.03 -13.05
CA ALA A 180 13.44 -19.24 -12.64
C ALA A 180 13.82 -19.22 -11.14
N LEU A 181 14.35 -18.10 -10.64
CA LEU A 181 14.71 -17.95 -9.23
C LEU A 181 13.50 -18.12 -8.30
N ALA A 182 12.35 -17.59 -8.67
CA ALA A 182 11.16 -17.74 -7.84
C ALA A 182 10.51 -19.12 -7.94
N GLU A 183 10.64 -19.85 -9.06
CA GLU A 183 10.30 -21.28 -9.08
C GLU A 183 11.20 -22.09 -8.14
N ARG A 184 12.50 -21.78 -8.10
CA ARG A 184 13.45 -22.45 -7.20
C ARG A 184 13.18 -22.16 -5.74
N LEU A 185 12.86 -20.90 -5.41
CA LEU A 185 12.47 -20.50 -4.06
C LEU A 185 11.19 -21.23 -3.61
N LEU A 186 10.20 -21.34 -4.51
CA LEU A 186 8.98 -22.11 -4.26
C LEU A 186 9.28 -23.60 -4.00
N ASP A 187 10.07 -24.24 -4.88
CA ASP A 187 10.44 -25.66 -4.72
C ASP A 187 11.14 -25.91 -3.38
N LEU A 188 12.09 -25.04 -3.00
CA LEU A 188 12.79 -25.13 -1.71
C LEU A 188 11.82 -25.13 -0.53
N HIS A 189 10.91 -24.15 -0.47
CA HIS A 189 9.95 -24.08 0.64
C HIS A 189 8.94 -25.24 0.63
N CYS A 190 8.48 -25.69 -0.55
CA CYS A 190 7.61 -26.86 -0.68
C CYS A 190 8.30 -28.16 -0.22
N ARG A 191 9.59 -28.32 -0.51
CA ARG A 191 10.40 -29.45 -0.02
C ARG A 191 10.57 -29.39 1.49
N LEU A 192 10.83 -28.21 2.06
CA LEU A 192 10.94 -28.04 3.51
C LEU A 192 9.64 -28.42 4.22
N LEU A 193 8.51 -27.94 3.69
CA LEU A 193 7.17 -28.29 4.18
C LEU A 193 6.90 -29.80 4.11
N SER A 194 7.07 -30.38 2.93
CA SER A 194 6.71 -31.79 2.67
C SER A 194 7.61 -32.80 3.37
N LEU A 195 8.89 -32.49 3.60
CA LEU A 195 9.87 -33.43 4.18
C LEU A 195 10.05 -33.27 5.69
N TYR A 196 9.95 -32.05 6.23
CA TYR A 196 10.28 -31.80 7.64
C TYR A 196 9.10 -31.37 8.50
N ILE A 197 8.13 -30.63 7.94
CA ILE A 197 7.03 -30.07 8.74
C ILE A 197 5.81 -31.01 8.72
N LEU A 198 5.49 -31.54 7.55
CA LEU A 198 4.31 -32.38 7.35
C LEU A 198 4.56 -33.86 7.65
N GLN A 199 5.71 -34.23 8.21
CA GLN A 199 6.09 -35.62 8.48
C GLN A 199 6.27 -35.83 9.99
N ASP A 200 5.21 -36.25 10.67
CA ASP A 200 5.27 -36.65 12.08
C ASP A 200 4.55 -38.00 12.26
N ALA A 201 5.28 -39.01 12.73
CA ALA A 201 4.75 -40.37 12.77
C ALA A 201 3.56 -40.53 13.73
N ASP A 202 3.60 -39.87 14.89
CA ASP A 202 2.58 -40.01 15.94
C ASP A 202 1.28 -39.30 15.58
N CYS A 203 1.37 -38.17 14.88
CA CYS A 203 0.23 -37.44 14.33
C CYS A 203 -0.44 -38.20 13.17
N LEU A 204 0.32 -39.01 12.43
CA LEU A 204 -0.13 -39.72 11.23
C LEU A 204 -0.60 -41.16 11.51
N ASP A 205 -0.42 -41.67 12.72
CA ASP A 205 -0.94 -42.97 13.16
C ASP A 205 -2.46 -42.91 13.45
N TRP A 206 -3.25 -42.90 12.38
CA TRP A 206 -4.71 -42.82 12.43
C TRP A 206 -5.36 -44.04 13.10
N GLU A 207 -4.73 -45.21 13.01
CA GLU A 207 -5.30 -46.47 13.52
C GLU A 207 -5.00 -46.72 15.01
N ASN A 208 -4.19 -45.86 15.63
CA ASN A 208 -3.82 -45.98 17.03
C ASN A 208 -5.06 -46.07 17.95
N ARG A 209 -5.03 -46.98 18.92
CA ARG A 209 -6.14 -47.19 19.86
C ARG A 209 -6.14 -46.22 21.03
N LYS A 210 -5.08 -45.42 21.20
CA LYS A 210 -4.98 -44.38 22.24
C LYS A 210 -5.36 -43.01 21.68
N PRO A 211 -6.07 -42.18 22.47
CA PRO A 211 -6.31 -40.80 22.08
C PRO A 211 -4.99 -40.05 21.97
N PHE A 212 -4.92 -39.11 21.04
CA PHE A 212 -3.75 -38.26 20.87
C PHE A 212 -3.69 -37.25 22.02
N PHE A 213 -2.64 -37.31 22.84
CA PHE A 213 -2.45 -36.43 24.01
C PHE A 213 -3.74 -36.25 24.84
N GLU A 214 -4.42 -37.36 25.15
CA GLU A 214 -5.63 -37.36 25.98
C GLU A 214 -6.78 -36.47 25.46
N SER A 215 -6.81 -36.19 24.15
CA SER A 215 -7.74 -35.24 23.51
C SER A 215 -7.64 -33.81 24.02
N GLU A 216 -6.50 -33.41 24.58
CA GLU A 216 -6.27 -32.04 25.05
C GLU A 216 -5.81 -31.08 23.93
N ARG A 217 -5.30 -31.61 22.81
CA ARG A 217 -4.76 -30.80 21.72
C ARG A 217 -4.89 -31.43 20.33
N GLY A 218 -4.87 -30.57 19.31
CA GLY A 218 -4.68 -30.96 17.91
C GLY A 218 -3.25 -31.36 17.56
N SER A 219 -3.02 -31.80 16.33
CA SER A 219 -1.71 -32.28 15.89
C SER A 219 -0.66 -31.17 15.80
N TYR A 220 0.60 -31.55 16.04
CA TYR A 220 1.73 -30.64 15.84
C TYR A 220 1.91 -30.28 14.36
N ILE A 221 1.48 -31.15 13.44
CA ILE A 221 1.60 -30.93 12.00
C ILE A 221 0.91 -29.63 11.59
N ILE A 222 -0.35 -29.42 11.99
CA ILE A 222 -1.10 -28.21 11.61
C ILE A 222 -0.54 -26.98 12.32
N GLN A 223 -0.17 -27.11 13.59
CA GLN A 223 0.41 -26.02 14.39
C GLN A 223 1.76 -25.53 13.80
N MET A 224 2.65 -26.47 13.46
CA MET A 224 3.96 -26.16 12.87
C MET A 224 3.83 -25.68 11.43
N TRP A 225 2.89 -26.24 10.65
CA TRP A 225 2.57 -25.75 9.31
C TRP A 225 2.10 -24.29 9.36
N TRP A 226 1.16 -23.96 10.23
CA TRP A 226 0.69 -22.58 10.44
C TRP A 226 1.84 -21.63 10.80
N LEU A 227 2.65 -22.02 11.79
CA LEU A 227 3.77 -21.20 12.25
C LEU A 227 4.77 -20.93 11.12
N TYR A 228 5.11 -21.97 10.36
CA TYR A 228 6.02 -21.84 9.23
C TYR A 228 5.43 -20.97 8.11
N MET A 229 4.17 -21.18 7.73
CA MET A 229 3.51 -20.37 6.71
C MET A 229 3.49 -18.88 7.08
N GLN A 230 3.18 -18.54 8.34
CA GLN A 230 3.21 -17.15 8.81
C GLN A 230 4.62 -16.56 8.84
N GLY A 231 5.59 -17.30 9.36
CA GLY A 231 6.99 -16.86 9.39
C GLY A 231 7.54 -16.62 7.99
N THR A 232 7.38 -17.61 7.09
CA THR A 232 7.85 -17.47 5.70
C THR A 232 7.11 -16.37 4.95
N LYS A 233 5.82 -16.13 5.21
CA LYS A 233 5.10 -14.99 4.63
C LYS A 233 5.75 -13.66 5.01
N GLU A 234 6.05 -13.46 6.30
CA GLU A 234 6.72 -12.26 6.79
C GLU A 234 8.13 -12.11 6.20
N ASP A 235 8.89 -13.21 6.10
CA ASP A 235 10.22 -13.22 5.50
C ASP A 235 10.17 -12.87 4.00
N LEU A 236 9.29 -13.50 3.24
CA LEU A 236 9.08 -13.21 1.82
C LEU A 236 8.68 -11.75 1.61
N TRP A 237 7.77 -11.24 2.45
CA TRP A 237 7.30 -9.86 2.36
C TRP A 237 8.43 -8.86 2.59
N ASN A 238 9.47 -9.23 3.33
CA ASN A 238 10.59 -8.36 3.72
C ASN A 238 11.88 -8.58 2.93
N THR A 239 12.00 -9.66 2.15
CA THR A 239 13.27 -10.03 1.49
C THR A 239 13.22 -10.02 -0.04
N VAL A 240 12.09 -10.36 -0.66
CA VAL A 240 11.97 -10.48 -2.13
C VAL A 240 11.01 -9.43 -2.72
N PRO A 241 10.99 -9.21 -4.05
CA PRO A 241 10.01 -8.35 -4.71
C PRO A 241 8.55 -8.70 -4.33
N PRO A 242 7.67 -7.72 -4.06
CA PRO A 242 6.31 -7.96 -3.59
C PRO A 242 5.45 -8.93 -4.41
N LYS A 243 5.38 -8.78 -5.75
CA LYS A 243 4.56 -9.68 -6.58
C LYS A 243 5.15 -11.08 -6.63
N MET A 244 6.49 -11.17 -6.66
CA MET A 244 7.19 -12.44 -6.54
C MET A 244 6.91 -13.13 -5.21
N ALA A 245 6.95 -12.39 -4.10
CA ALA A 245 6.62 -12.87 -2.77
C ALA A 245 5.24 -13.52 -2.74
N GLN A 246 4.23 -12.80 -3.26
CA GLN A 246 2.84 -13.26 -3.33
C GLN A 246 2.69 -14.50 -4.21
N ARG A 247 3.38 -14.56 -5.35
CA ARG A 247 3.40 -15.73 -6.24
C ARG A 247 3.96 -16.97 -5.54
N VAL A 248 5.11 -16.84 -4.88
CA VAL A 248 5.76 -17.95 -4.17
C VAL A 248 4.87 -18.41 -3.02
N PHE A 249 4.36 -17.49 -2.20
CA PHE A 249 3.47 -17.82 -1.10
C PHE A 249 2.18 -18.51 -1.56
N SER A 250 1.59 -18.07 -2.67
CA SER A 250 0.43 -18.73 -3.30
C SER A 250 0.72 -20.18 -3.69
N GLY A 251 1.88 -20.42 -4.31
CA GLY A 251 2.33 -21.77 -4.65
C GLY A 251 2.52 -22.64 -3.41
N MET A 252 3.18 -22.13 -2.37
CA MET A 252 3.40 -22.85 -1.12
C MET A 252 2.08 -23.28 -0.47
N LEU A 253 1.11 -22.36 -0.39
CA LEU A 253 -0.22 -22.65 0.17
C LEU A 253 -0.91 -23.74 -0.65
N ASN A 254 -0.88 -23.63 -1.98
CA ASN A 254 -1.54 -24.58 -2.88
C ASN A 254 -0.96 -26.00 -2.80
N GLU A 255 0.37 -26.12 -2.84
CA GLU A 255 1.06 -27.42 -2.86
C GLU A 255 0.99 -28.12 -1.50
N SER A 256 1.17 -27.36 -0.41
CA SER A 256 1.04 -27.94 0.94
C SER A 256 -0.40 -28.36 1.24
N LEU A 257 -1.40 -27.61 0.78
CA LEU A 257 -2.80 -28.02 0.88
C LEU A 257 -3.11 -29.27 0.05
N THR A 258 -2.48 -29.47 -1.11
CA THR A 258 -2.64 -30.72 -1.87
C THR A 258 -2.28 -31.93 -1.00
N ILE A 259 -1.15 -31.88 -0.29
CA ILE A 259 -0.70 -32.96 0.60
C ILE A 259 -1.70 -33.17 1.74
N LEU A 260 -2.10 -32.09 2.41
CA LEU A 260 -3.00 -32.14 3.56
C LEU A 260 -4.40 -32.65 3.17
N THR A 261 -4.97 -32.14 2.08
CA THR A 261 -6.29 -32.56 1.57
C THR A 261 -6.30 -34.05 1.26
N VAL A 262 -5.34 -34.56 0.50
CA VAL A 262 -5.26 -36.00 0.17
C VAL A 262 -5.14 -36.83 1.44
N ARG A 263 -4.23 -36.46 2.34
CA ARG A 263 -3.98 -37.18 3.59
C ARG A 263 -5.21 -37.26 4.48
N TYR A 264 -5.89 -36.15 4.74
CA TYR A 264 -7.03 -36.12 5.64
C TYR A 264 -8.28 -36.78 5.04
N THR A 265 -8.53 -36.58 3.74
CA THR A 265 -9.70 -37.17 3.05
C THR A 265 -9.59 -38.68 2.88
N GLN A 266 -8.38 -39.24 2.84
CA GLN A 266 -8.13 -40.69 2.72
C GLN A 266 -7.88 -41.40 4.06
N SER A 267 -7.68 -40.64 5.15
CA SER A 267 -7.43 -41.21 6.48
C SER A 267 -8.57 -42.13 6.94
N SER A 268 -8.27 -43.14 7.75
CA SER A 268 -9.25 -44.06 8.36
C SER A 268 -9.01 -44.12 9.87
N PRO A 269 -9.45 -43.11 10.66
CA PRO A 269 -9.10 -43.02 12.06
C PRO A 269 -9.83 -44.07 12.89
N SER A 270 -9.17 -44.52 13.95
CA SER A 270 -9.82 -45.26 15.03
C SER A 270 -10.84 -44.36 15.76
N GLN A 271 -11.67 -44.95 16.61
CA GLN A 271 -12.55 -44.19 17.51
C GLN A 271 -11.77 -43.15 18.32
N ALA A 272 -10.58 -43.50 18.81
CA ALA A 272 -9.75 -42.64 19.65
C ALA A 272 -9.06 -41.51 18.87
N ARG A 273 -8.90 -41.64 17.55
CA ARG A 273 -8.25 -40.65 16.67
C ARG A 273 -9.23 -39.85 15.82
N SER A 274 -10.52 -40.18 15.87
CA SER A 274 -11.55 -39.49 15.10
C SER A 274 -11.70 -38.02 15.51
N GLU A 275 -11.58 -37.71 16.80
CA GLU A 275 -11.61 -36.32 17.28
C GLU A 275 -10.42 -35.51 16.79
N LEU A 276 -9.21 -36.09 16.79
CA LEU A 276 -8.01 -35.45 16.26
C LEU A 276 -8.18 -35.04 14.79
N LEU A 277 -8.73 -35.93 13.96
CA LEU A 277 -9.01 -35.64 12.55
C LEU A 277 -9.90 -34.38 12.40
N LEU A 278 -10.95 -34.26 13.21
CA LEU A 278 -11.89 -33.14 13.13
C LEU A 278 -11.25 -31.84 13.60
N VAL A 279 -10.49 -31.89 14.69
CA VAL A 279 -9.75 -30.75 15.23
C VAL A 279 -8.75 -30.23 14.20
N ASP A 280 -7.97 -31.13 13.59
CA ASP A 280 -6.99 -30.79 12.57
C ASP A 280 -7.62 -30.15 11.34
N ILE A 281 -8.69 -30.74 10.79
CA ILE A 281 -9.35 -30.18 9.61
C ILE A 281 -9.98 -28.82 9.94
N SER A 282 -10.64 -28.70 11.10
CA SER A 282 -11.24 -27.42 11.53
C SER A 282 -10.17 -26.34 11.66
N ASN A 283 -9.08 -26.63 12.36
CA ASN A 283 -7.97 -25.69 12.52
C ASN A 283 -7.30 -25.36 11.19
N LEU A 284 -7.14 -26.34 10.29
CA LEU A 284 -6.61 -26.12 8.96
C LEU A 284 -7.48 -25.13 8.16
N LEU A 285 -8.80 -25.29 8.16
CA LEU A 285 -9.71 -24.36 7.49
C LEU A 285 -9.63 -22.94 8.06
N LEU A 286 -9.57 -22.81 9.39
CA LEU A 286 -9.40 -21.53 10.09
C LEU A 286 -8.06 -20.87 9.75
N CYS A 287 -6.97 -21.64 9.76
CA CYS A 287 -5.65 -21.17 9.34
C CYS A 287 -5.67 -20.69 7.89
N VAL A 288 -6.23 -21.48 6.97
CA VAL A 288 -6.30 -21.10 5.55
C VAL A 288 -7.11 -19.81 5.38
N ALA A 289 -8.23 -19.65 6.09
CA ALA A 289 -9.02 -18.41 6.02
C ALA A 289 -8.23 -17.16 6.43
N GLN A 290 -7.24 -17.28 7.32
CA GLN A 290 -6.32 -16.19 7.70
C GLN A 290 -5.16 -15.97 6.71
N LEU A 291 -4.72 -17.01 5.99
CA LEU A 291 -3.63 -16.92 5.00
C LEU A 291 -4.14 -16.49 3.61
N LEU A 292 -5.38 -16.86 3.27
CA LEU A 292 -5.98 -16.66 1.96
C LEU A 292 -6.02 -15.20 1.49
N PRO A 293 -6.31 -14.19 2.34
CA PRO A 293 -6.32 -12.79 1.92
C PRO A 293 -5.00 -12.32 1.30
N SER A 294 -3.86 -12.93 1.67
CA SER A 294 -2.55 -12.57 1.12
C SER A 294 -2.37 -12.94 -0.35
N ILE A 295 -3.24 -13.78 -0.91
CA ILE A 295 -3.17 -14.24 -2.30
C ILE A 295 -4.37 -13.81 -3.16
N CYS A 296 -5.28 -13.02 -2.58
CA CYS A 296 -6.46 -12.48 -3.26
C CYS A 296 -6.21 -11.03 -3.70
N ASP A 297 -6.82 -10.64 -4.83
CA ASP A 297 -6.84 -9.25 -5.30
C ASP A 297 -8.11 -8.49 -4.88
N SER A 298 -9.16 -9.21 -4.46
CA SER A 298 -10.45 -8.63 -4.07
C SER A 298 -11.19 -9.45 -3.00
N ALA A 299 -12.17 -8.83 -2.35
CA ALA A 299 -13.06 -9.54 -1.42
C ALA A 299 -13.86 -10.68 -2.09
N GLU A 300 -14.25 -10.53 -3.36
CA GLU A 300 -15.04 -11.54 -4.09
C GLU A 300 -14.26 -12.83 -4.31
N GLU A 301 -12.98 -12.68 -4.65
CA GLU A 301 -12.02 -13.77 -4.74
C GLU A 301 -11.83 -14.45 -3.38
N TYR A 302 -11.77 -13.68 -2.29
CA TYR A 302 -11.60 -14.21 -0.94
C TYR A 302 -12.78 -15.07 -0.48
N ILE A 303 -14.01 -14.71 -0.85
CA ILE A 303 -15.22 -15.47 -0.50
C ILE A 303 -15.57 -16.59 -1.50
N GLY A 304 -14.74 -16.80 -2.52
CA GLY A 304 -14.89 -17.89 -3.49
C GLY A 304 -16.06 -17.71 -4.46
N LEU A 305 -16.46 -16.47 -4.79
CA LEU A 305 -17.56 -16.25 -5.71
C LEU A 305 -17.25 -16.82 -7.11
N SER A 306 -18.18 -17.61 -7.63
CA SER A 306 -18.00 -18.32 -8.90
C SER A 306 -17.76 -17.34 -10.06
N GLY A 307 -16.64 -17.50 -10.76
CA GLY A 307 -16.26 -16.66 -11.90
C GLY A 307 -15.52 -15.36 -11.56
N SER A 308 -15.32 -15.05 -10.28
CA SER A 308 -14.57 -13.86 -9.84
C SER A 308 -13.08 -13.97 -10.14
N SER A 309 -12.47 -15.13 -9.88
CA SER A 309 -11.02 -15.29 -10.01
C SER A 309 -10.57 -15.87 -11.35
N LYS A 310 -9.55 -15.23 -11.93
CA LYS A 310 -8.78 -15.75 -13.05
C LYS A 310 -7.67 -16.72 -12.61
N SER A 311 -7.31 -16.70 -11.33
CA SER A 311 -6.20 -17.50 -10.80
C SER A 311 -6.59 -18.97 -10.68
N LYS A 312 -5.81 -19.85 -11.34
CA LYS A 312 -5.97 -21.30 -11.17
C LYS A 312 -5.65 -21.72 -9.73
N ILE A 313 -4.56 -21.20 -9.17
CA ILE A 313 -4.12 -21.52 -7.80
C ILE A 313 -5.22 -21.20 -6.79
N LEU A 314 -5.84 -20.02 -6.88
CA LEU A 314 -6.89 -19.63 -5.94
C LEU A 314 -8.10 -20.57 -6.02
N ARG A 315 -8.55 -20.90 -7.24
CA ARG A 315 -9.63 -21.88 -7.43
C ARG A 315 -9.28 -23.24 -6.85
N ASP A 316 -8.05 -23.71 -7.05
CA ASP A 316 -7.57 -24.98 -6.50
C ASP A 316 -7.59 -24.96 -4.96
N VAL A 317 -7.20 -23.85 -4.32
CA VAL A 317 -7.26 -23.67 -2.86
C VAL A 317 -8.71 -23.76 -2.36
N HIS A 318 -9.64 -23.05 -2.98
CA HIS A 318 -11.07 -23.10 -2.62
C HIS A 318 -11.64 -24.51 -2.77
N VAL A 319 -11.32 -25.22 -3.86
CA VAL A 319 -11.76 -26.61 -4.08
C VAL A 319 -11.20 -27.54 -3.00
N LYS A 320 -9.91 -27.43 -2.67
CA LYS A 320 -9.28 -28.24 -1.61
C LYS A 320 -9.88 -27.99 -0.24
N CYS A 321 -10.19 -26.73 0.08
CA CYS A 321 -10.85 -26.36 1.34
C CYS A 321 -12.31 -26.83 1.36
N HIS A 322 -13.01 -26.80 0.23
CA HIS A 322 -14.34 -27.37 0.10
C HIS A 322 -14.33 -28.89 0.34
N ASP A 323 -13.38 -29.62 -0.22
CA ASP A 323 -13.25 -31.07 -0.01
C ASP A 323 -12.92 -31.40 1.46
N LEU A 324 -12.00 -30.64 2.07
CA LEU A 324 -11.69 -30.73 3.51
C LEU A 324 -12.93 -30.44 4.37
N PHE A 325 -13.71 -29.41 4.03
CA PHE A 325 -14.93 -29.07 4.73
C PHE A 325 -16.01 -30.15 4.60
N CYS A 326 -16.16 -30.74 3.40
CA CYS A 326 -17.06 -31.88 3.21
C CYS A 326 -16.63 -33.10 4.06
N CYS A 327 -15.33 -33.38 4.12
CA CYS A 327 -14.76 -34.39 5.01
C CYS A 327 -15.10 -34.09 6.48
N PHE A 328 -14.88 -32.86 6.94
CA PHE A 328 -15.22 -32.41 8.30
C PHE A 328 -16.70 -32.63 8.64
N LEU A 329 -17.61 -32.22 7.75
CA LEU A 329 -19.05 -32.36 7.97
C LEU A 329 -19.51 -33.82 8.03
N LEU A 330 -19.11 -34.62 7.04
CA LEU A 330 -19.60 -36.00 6.90
C LEU A 330 -18.98 -36.94 7.94
N ARG A 331 -17.73 -36.69 8.34
CA ARG A 331 -17.02 -37.51 9.33
C ARG A 331 -17.21 -37.02 10.76
N GLY A 332 -17.55 -35.74 10.95
CA GLY A 332 -17.71 -35.12 12.26
C GLY A 332 -19.13 -35.06 12.79
N ALA A 333 -20.14 -35.02 11.92
CA ALA A 333 -21.52 -34.90 12.38
C ALA A 333 -21.96 -36.12 13.22
N PRO A 334 -22.79 -35.92 14.26
CA PRO A 334 -23.39 -37.01 15.01
C PRO A 334 -24.23 -37.94 14.10
N LEU A 335 -24.19 -39.25 14.36
CA LEU A 335 -24.91 -40.25 13.57
C LEU A 335 -26.42 -39.94 13.46
N ASP A 336 -27.04 -39.48 14.53
CA ASP A 336 -28.45 -39.06 14.54
C ASP A 336 -28.75 -37.93 13.56
N THR A 337 -27.82 -36.99 13.42
CA THR A 337 -27.98 -35.85 12.51
C THR A 337 -27.90 -36.33 11.06
N LEU A 338 -26.93 -37.20 10.76
CA LEU A 338 -26.80 -37.81 9.43
C LEU A 338 -28.05 -38.63 9.08
N TYR A 339 -28.52 -39.48 10.00
CA TYR A 339 -29.75 -40.28 9.80
C TYR A 339 -30.96 -39.40 9.49
N LYS A 340 -31.18 -38.32 10.26
CA LYS A 340 -32.30 -37.39 10.05
C LYS A 340 -32.26 -36.71 8.68
N ILE A 341 -31.07 -36.47 8.14
CA ILE A 341 -30.89 -35.81 6.85
C ILE A 341 -31.10 -36.80 5.71
N PHE A 342 -30.43 -37.96 5.75
CA PHE A 342 -30.50 -38.96 4.68
C PHE A 342 -31.75 -39.83 4.70
N LYS A 343 -32.58 -39.75 5.73
CA LYS A 343 -33.92 -40.36 5.73
C LYS A 343 -34.91 -39.64 4.80
N LYS A 344 -34.65 -38.37 4.47
CA LYS A 344 -35.50 -37.60 3.54
C LYS A 344 -35.33 -38.12 2.11
N ASP A 345 -36.32 -37.86 1.24
CA ASP A 345 -36.17 -38.19 -0.18
C ASP A 345 -34.97 -37.44 -0.78
N PRO A 346 -34.21 -38.05 -1.71
CA PRO A 346 -33.02 -37.44 -2.30
C PRO A 346 -33.24 -36.02 -2.84
N ASP A 347 -34.40 -35.74 -3.44
CA ASP A 347 -34.74 -34.43 -4.00
C ASP A 347 -34.80 -33.30 -2.94
N PHE A 348 -35.02 -33.65 -1.67
CA PHE A 348 -35.06 -32.70 -0.54
C PHE A 348 -33.74 -32.60 0.22
N ILE A 349 -32.69 -33.29 -0.21
CA ILE A 349 -31.37 -33.23 0.41
C ILE A 349 -30.57 -32.09 -0.22
N GLU A 350 -30.40 -31.00 0.54
CA GLU A 350 -29.69 -29.80 0.09
C GLU A 350 -28.25 -30.08 -0.35
N LEU A 351 -27.56 -31.05 0.27
CA LEU A 351 -26.19 -31.44 -0.07
C LEU A 351 -26.00 -31.80 -1.57
N TYR A 352 -27.03 -32.33 -2.22
CA TYR A 352 -26.99 -32.70 -3.64
C TYR A 352 -27.19 -31.51 -4.58
N LYS A 353 -27.75 -30.41 -4.09
CA LYS A 353 -28.08 -29.26 -4.93
C LYS A 353 -26.82 -28.51 -5.36
N THR A 354 -26.87 -28.00 -6.58
CA THR A 354 -25.78 -27.23 -7.18
C THR A 354 -25.64 -25.86 -6.52
N LYS A 355 -24.41 -25.45 -6.20
CA LYS A 355 -24.06 -24.06 -5.86
C LYS A 355 -24.36 -23.14 -7.05
N SER A 356 -25.36 -22.26 -6.95
CA SER A 356 -25.61 -21.21 -7.95
C SER A 356 -25.31 -19.83 -7.39
N ASN A 357 -24.15 -19.25 -7.72
CA ASN A 357 -23.75 -17.90 -7.31
C ASN A 357 -23.66 -17.65 -5.79
N ASN A 358 -23.23 -18.68 -5.06
CA ASN A 358 -23.17 -18.67 -3.59
C ASN A 358 -21.74 -18.46 -3.08
N ILE A 359 -21.67 -17.93 -1.87
CA ILE A 359 -20.43 -17.84 -1.10
C ILE A 359 -19.98 -19.25 -0.72
N ASP A 360 -18.68 -19.49 -0.70
CA ASP A 360 -18.15 -20.78 -0.28
C ASP A 360 -18.47 -21.07 1.19
N GLN A 361 -19.13 -22.19 1.44
CA GLN A 361 -19.64 -22.51 2.78
C GLN A 361 -18.51 -22.74 3.79
N TRP A 362 -17.35 -23.21 3.33
CA TRP A 362 -16.19 -23.40 4.19
C TRP A 362 -15.64 -22.05 4.70
N ILE A 363 -15.73 -20.96 3.91
CA ILE A 363 -15.23 -19.64 4.35
C ILE A 363 -16.18 -19.01 5.36
N ILE A 364 -17.49 -19.24 5.22
CA ILE A 364 -18.51 -18.81 6.20
C ILE A 364 -18.23 -19.47 7.55
N TYR A 365 -17.94 -20.77 7.53
CA TYR A 365 -17.55 -21.52 8.73
C TYR A 365 -16.23 -20.99 9.32
N ALA A 366 -15.22 -20.74 8.47
CA ALA A 366 -13.87 -20.39 8.91
C ALA A 366 -13.70 -18.93 9.36
N LEU A 367 -14.70 -18.07 9.15
CA LEU A 367 -14.70 -16.67 9.60
C LEU A 367 -15.87 -16.39 10.56
N PRO A 368 -15.92 -17.04 11.75
CA PRO A 368 -17.04 -16.92 12.67
C PRO A 368 -17.24 -15.51 13.24
N ASN A 369 -16.17 -14.69 13.29
CA ASN A 369 -16.25 -13.30 13.75
C ASN A 369 -16.92 -12.38 12.71
N ILE A 370 -16.72 -12.69 11.43
CA ILE A 370 -17.25 -11.89 10.31
C ILE A 370 -18.70 -12.31 9.99
N PHE A 371 -18.94 -13.63 9.87
CA PHE A 371 -20.25 -14.18 9.53
C PHE A 371 -20.95 -14.71 10.77
N LYS A 372 -21.96 -13.97 11.25
CA LYS A 372 -22.82 -14.42 12.35
C LYS A 372 -23.74 -15.54 11.86
N SER A 373 -24.08 -16.50 12.73
CA SER A 373 -24.99 -17.60 12.39
C SER A 373 -26.46 -17.17 12.50
N PRO A 374 -27.32 -17.44 11.50
CA PRO A 374 -27.01 -18.03 10.19
C PRO A 374 -26.30 -17.04 9.26
N GLY A 375 -25.26 -17.52 8.56
CA GLY A 375 -24.48 -16.70 7.62
C GLY A 375 -25.20 -16.48 6.29
N PRO A 376 -24.79 -15.48 5.48
CA PRO A 376 -25.38 -15.19 4.18
C PRO A 376 -25.14 -16.34 3.21
N SER A 377 -26.18 -16.75 2.47
CA SER A 377 -26.06 -17.82 1.47
C SER A 377 -25.53 -17.29 0.14
N ASN A 378 -25.88 -16.03 -0.19
CA ASN A 378 -25.61 -15.41 -1.49
C ASN A 378 -24.93 -14.04 -1.33
N ASN A 379 -24.24 -13.57 -2.37
CA ASN A 379 -23.59 -12.25 -2.36
C ASN A 379 -24.57 -11.08 -2.15
N SER A 380 -25.82 -11.21 -2.63
CA SER A 380 -26.86 -10.18 -2.47
C SER A 380 -27.32 -10.00 -1.02
N GLU A 381 -27.07 -10.99 -0.15
CA GLU A 381 -27.41 -10.94 1.27
C GLU A 381 -26.27 -10.35 2.12
N LEU A 382 -25.13 -10.06 1.49
CA LEU A 382 -23.94 -9.60 2.18
C LEU A 382 -24.10 -8.13 2.57
N ASN A 383 -24.08 -7.86 3.87
CA ASN A 383 -24.10 -6.50 4.40
C ASN A 383 -22.89 -5.71 3.88
N ASP A 384 -23.08 -4.45 3.49
CA ASP A 384 -22.00 -3.60 3.00
C ASP A 384 -20.85 -3.46 4.01
N ASP A 385 -21.15 -3.53 5.32
CA ASP A 385 -20.14 -3.51 6.39
C ASP A 385 -19.25 -4.76 6.40
N ILE A 386 -19.85 -5.92 6.12
CA ILE A 386 -19.12 -7.18 5.97
C ILE A 386 -18.26 -7.12 4.72
N SER A 387 -18.78 -6.57 3.63
CA SER A 387 -18.02 -6.44 2.38
C SER A 387 -16.82 -5.50 2.54
N LEU A 388 -17.00 -4.39 3.26
CA LEU A 388 -15.91 -3.48 3.63
C LEU A 388 -14.86 -4.18 4.50
N ALA A 389 -15.27 -4.98 5.49
CA ALA A 389 -14.36 -5.71 6.34
C ALA A 389 -13.53 -6.74 5.55
N LEU A 390 -14.15 -7.43 4.58
CA LEU A 390 -13.45 -8.37 3.69
C LEU A 390 -12.44 -7.66 2.78
N ASP A 391 -12.82 -6.54 2.15
CA ASP A 391 -11.87 -5.74 1.35
C ASP A 391 -10.70 -5.26 2.23
N LEU A 392 -10.97 -4.85 3.48
CA LEU A 392 -9.95 -4.44 4.45
C LEU A 392 -9.00 -5.59 4.82
N MET A 393 -9.51 -6.80 5.04
CA MET A 393 -8.68 -7.98 5.29
C MET A 393 -7.73 -8.25 4.11
N VAL A 394 -8.23 -8.16 2.87
CA VAL A 394 -7.41 -8.33 1.66
C VAL A 394 -6.34 -7.24 1.57
N LEU A 395 -6.68 -5.96 1.80
CA LEU A 395 -5.73 -4.84 1.76
C LEU A 395 -4.58 -5.03 2.75
N LEU A 396 -4.89 -5.42 3.98
CA LEU A 396 -3.90 -5.54 5.06
C LEU A 396 -2.97 -6.74 4.90
N ALA A 397 -3.39 -7.74 4.14
CA ALA A 397 -2.65 -8.97 3.90
C ALA A 397 -1.63 -8.87 2.74
N GLN A 398 -1.67 -7.80 1.95
CA GLN A 398 -0.81 -7.60 0.77
C GLN A 398 0.67 -7.36 1.14
N PRO A 399 1.63 -7.74 0.26
CA PRO A 399 3.07 -7.49 0.44
C PRO A 399 3.46 -6.01 0.41
N GLN A 400 2.63 -5.21 -0.24
CA GLN A 400 2.77 -3.77 -0.37
C GLN A 400 1.38 -3.12 -0.40
N PRO A 401 1.28 -1.82 -0.09
CA PRO A 401 0.01 -1.11 -0.20
C PRO A 401 -0.54 -1.21 -1.62
N ASN A 402 -1.75 -1.73 -1.78
CA ASN A 402 -2.52 -1.62 -3.01
C ASN A 402 -3.34 -0.32 -2.96
N TRP A 403 -2.84 0.73 -3.62
CA TRP A 403 -3.45 2.06 -3.59
C TRP A 403 -4.86 2.08 -4.19
N SER A 404 -5.13 1.26 -5.21
CA SER A 404 -6.47 1.11 -5.80
C SER A 404 -7.44 0.48 -4.81
N LEU A 405 -7.04 -0.59 -4.14
CA LEU A 405 -7.88 -1.22 -3.12
C LEU A 405 -8.10 -0.29 -1.91
N LEU A 406 -7.07 0.44 -1.49
CA LEU A 406 -7.19 1.45 -0.43
C LEU A 406 -8.21 2.53 -0.80
N LEU A 407 -8.11 3.13 -1.98
CA LEU A 407 -9.03 4.18 -2.40
C LEU A 407 -10.46 3.64 -2.53
N LYS A 408 -10.64 2.42 -3.06
CA LYS A 408 -11.94 1.72 -3.07
C LYS A 408 -12.53 1.64 -1.66
N ILE A 409 -11.75 1.20 -0.66
CA ILE A 409 -12.20 1.06 0.74
C ILE A 409 -12.55 2.41 1.35
N LEU A 410 -11.74 3.45 1.09
CA LEU A 410 -11.96 4.79 1.62
C LEU A 410 -13.24 5.44 1.07
N CYS A 411 -13.59 5.17 -0.19
CA CYS A 411 -14.73 5.79 -0.87
C CYS A 411 -16.04 5.01 -0.76
N ARG A 412 -15.97 3.70 -0.49
CA ARG A 412 -17.15 2.81 -0.48
C ARG A 412 -18.17 3.19 0.60
N ASN A 413 -19.45 2.97 0.28
CA ASN A 413 -20.59 3.32 1.14
C ASN A 413 -20.61 4.80 1.53
N LYS A 414 -20.44 5.71 0.55
CA LYS A 414 -20.34 7.16 0.79
C LYS A 414 -19.25 7.52 1.81
N PHE A 415 -18.04 7.01 1.58
CA PHE A 415 -16.88 7.31 2.41
C PHE A 415 -16.99 6.93 3.89
N LYS A 416 -17.71 5.86 4.23
CA LYS A 416 -18.00 5.50 5.64
C LYS A 416 -16.75 5.43 6.53
N ILE A 417 -15.67 4.79 6.07
CA ILE A 417 -14.42 4.69 6.83
C ILE A 417 -13.75 6.06 6.98
N LEU A 418 -13.63 6.80 5.88
CA LEU A 418 -13.03 8.13 5.88
C LEU A 418 -13.79 9.10 6.80
N GLN A 419 -15.13 9.11 6.72
CA GLN A 419 -16.00 9.91 7.58
C GLN A 419 -15.84 9.52 9.05
N THR A 420 -15.69 8.23 9.35
CA THR A 420 -15.48 7.74 10.73
C THR A 420 -14.16 8.23 11.30
N ILE A 421 -13.08 8.17 10.51
CA ILE A 421 -11.76 8.69 10.89
C ILE A 421 -11.84 10.20 11.13
N MET A 422 -12.36 10.93 10.15
CA MET A 422 -12.42 12.39 10.19
C MET A 422 -13.25 12.90 11.37
N ASN A 423 -14.46 12.36 11.58
CA ASN A 423 -15.32 12.76 12.71
C ASN A 423 -14.73 12.42 14.09
N THR A 424 -13.85 11.42 14.17
CA THR A 424 -13.19 11.05 15.43
C THR A 424 -12.13 12.09 15.79
N PHE A 425 -11.31 12.49 14.82
CA PHE A 425 -10.18 13.40 15.06
C PHE A 425 -10.54 14.89 15.00
N LEU A 426 -11.56 15.28 14.24
CA LEU A 426 -12.04 16.67 14.23
C LEU A 426 -12.55 17.14 15.61
N LYS A 427 -12.99 16.21 16.47
CA LYS A 427 -13.46 16.48 17.85
C LYS A 427 -12.34 16.71 18.87
N MET A 428 -11.08 16.45 18.51
CA MET A 428 -9.97 16.61 19.44
C MET A 428 -9.64 18.10 19.63
N PRO A 429 -9.40 18.58 20.87
CA PRO A 429 -8.96 19.96 21.10
C PRO A 429 -7.54 20.18 20.55
N ASN A 430 -7.27 21.36 19.98
CA ASN A 430 -6.00 21.76 19.34
C ASN A 430 -5.65 21.04 18.03
N THR A 431 -6.57 21.02 17.07
CA THR A 431 -6.27 20.59 15.69
C THR A 431 -5.58 21.67 14.87
N ALA A 432 -5.71 22.94 15.23
CA ALA A 432 -5.00 24.03 14.56
C ALA A 432 -3.55 24.06 15.04
N ASP A 433 -2.62 23.72 14.15
CA ASP A 433 -1.20 23.81 14.40
C ASP A 433 -0.55 24.67 13.31
N LYS A 434 0.66 25.16 13.57
CA LYS A 434 1.42 25.80 12.50
C LYS A 434 1.78 24.71 11.50
N SER A 435 1.50 24.91 10.22
CA SER A 435 2.02 24.09 9.13
C SER A 435 3.55 24.12 9.22
N VAL A 436 4.14 23.16 9.93
CA VAL A 436 5.59 22.97 9.93
C VAL A 436 5.86 22.20 8.65
N THR A 437 6.15 22.93 7.58
CA THR A 437 6.80 22.39 6.39
C THR A 437 8.15 21.84 6.80
N GLN A 438 8.16 20.64 7.39
CA GLN A 438 9.38 19.91 7.65
C GLN A 438 10.05 19.69 6.30
N LYS A 439 11.29 20.16 6.16
CA LYS A 439 12.06 19.92 4.94
C LYS A 439 12.01 18.43 4.62
N PRO A 440 11.70 18.06 3.38
CA PRO A 440 11.62 16.65 3.00
C PRO A 440 12.94 15.97 3.36
N SER A 441 12.90 15.05 4.33
CA SER A 441 14.09 14.32 4.75
C SER A 441 14.24 13.08 3.87
N ASP A 442 15.41 12.89 3.30
CA ASP A 442 15.71 11.69 2.53
C ASP A 442 15.86 10.48 3.47
N CYS A 443 15.53 9.29 2.97
CA CYS A 443 15.74 8.07 3.76
C CYS A 443 17.19 7.58 3.74
N GLY A 444 18.06 8.17 2.92
CA GLY A 444 19.43 7.75 2.70
C GLY A 444 19.59 6.48 1.84
N ASN A 445 18.50 5.75 1.57
CA ASN A 445 18.52 4.50 0.78
C ASN A 445 18.66 4.75 -0.73
N PHE A 446 19.05 3.70 -1.46
CA PHE A 446 19.19 3.75 -2.92
C PHE A 446 17.86 4.09 -3.60
N LEU A 447 17.91 4.92 -4.66
CA LEU A 447 16.73 5.44 -5.40
C LEU A 447 15.74 6.25 -4.55
N CYS A 448 16.19 6.89 -3.47
CA CYS A 448 15.35 7.84 -2.74
C CYS A 448 15.01 9.06 -3.61
N PRO A 449 13.72 9.42 -3.76
CA PRO A 449 13.30 10.58 -4.55
C PRO A 449 13.65 11.95 -3.93
N VAL A 450 14.07 11.99 -2.65
CA VAL A 450 14.38 13.22 -1.88
C VAL A 450 13.17 14.17 -1.74
N ASP A 451 11.98 13.74 -2.14
CA ASP A 451 10.70 14.46 -1.98
C ASP A 451 10.06 14.22 -0.59
N GLY A 452 10.73 13.48 0.31
CA GLY A 452 10.24 13.13 1.65
C GLY A 452 9.17 12.04 1.65
N SER A 453 8.66 11.60 0.49
CA SER A 453 7.58 10.61 0.37
C SER A 453 7.94 9.24 0.98
N CYS A 454 9.22 8.99 1.22
CA CYS A 454 9.75 7.76 1.80
C CYS A 454 9.62 7.68 3.34
N ARG A 455 9.34 8.79 4.04
CA ARG A 455 9.25 8.88 5.51
C ARG A 455 7.98 9.64 5.92
N ASN A 456 6.82 9.16 5.48
CA ASN A 456 5.56 9.91 5.60
C ASN A 456 4.91 9.91 6.99
N VAL A 457 5.32 9.03 7.92
CA VAL A 457 4.77 9.01 9.28
C VAL A 457 5.90 8.92 10.29
N ASP A 458 5.90 9.82 11.27
CA ASP A 458 6.84 9.79 12.38
C ASP A 458 6.56 8.59 13.29
N SER A 459 7.30 7.51 13.07
CA SER A 459 7.20 6.29 13.87
C SER A 459 8.11 6.30 15.11
N ALA A 460 8.71 7.44 15.49
CA ALA A 460 9.56 7.53 16.67
C ALA A 460 8.77 7.30 17.97
N THR A 461 7.49 7.63 17.95
CA THR A 461 6.58 7.48 19.10
C THR A 461 5.62 6.31 18.88
N ARG A 462 5.20 5.66 19.96
CA ARG A 462 4.24 4.54 19.89
C ARG A 462 2.79 5.02 19.86
N THR A 463 2.54 6.19 20.43
CA THR A 463 1.22 6.80 20.59
C THR A 463 1.04 8.00 19.68
N MET A 464 -0.19 8.28 19.28
CA MET A 464 -0.48 9.44 18.44
C MET A 464 -0.34 10.75 19.22
N HIS A 465 0.00 11.80 18.50
CA HIS A 465 0.23 13.16 19.00
C HIS A 465 -0.50 14.14 18.09
N ALA A 466 -0.55 15.42 18.45
CA ALA A 466 -1.29 16.45 17.69
C ALA A 466 -0.91 16.47 16.19
N GLY A 467 0.38 16.35 15.85
CA GLY A 467 0.84 16.26 14.46
C GLY A 467 0.26 15.06 13.68
N HIS A 468 0.15 13.89 14.31
CA HIS A 468 -0.49 12.72 13.69
C HIS A 468 -1.98 12.95 13.41
N HIS A 469 -2.68 13.64 14.32
CA HIS A 469 -4.09 14.00 14.10
C HIS A 469 -4.22 15.02 12.97
N TYR A 470 -3.30 15.98 12.90
CA TYR A 470 -3.23 16.98 11.84
C TYR A 470 -3.08 16.32 10.47
N ASP A 471 -2.06 15.46 10.32
CA ASP A 471 -1.77 14.76 9.06
C ASP A 471 -2.94 13.87 8.62
N LEU A 472 -3.69 13.28 9.55
CA LEU A 472 -4.86 12.45 9.23
C LEU A 472 -6.04 13.27 8.73
N ILE A 473 -6.35 14.40 9.37
CA ILE A 473 -7.44 15.28 8.92
C ILE A 473 -7.11 15.86 7.55
N LEU A 474 -5.86 16.28 7.34
CA LEU A 474 -5.36 16.77 6.05
C LEU A 474 -5.49 15.68 4.98
N ALA A 475 -5.02 14.46 5.28
CA ALA A 475 -5.11 13.32 4.37
C ALA A 475 -6.56 12.93 4.02
N CYS A 476 -7.47 12.94 5.01
CA CYS A 476 -8.88 12.67 4.78
C CYS A 476 -9.50 13.72 3.85
N THR A 477 -9.18 14.99 4.09
CA THR A 477 -9.71 16.11 3.31
C THR A 477 -9.22 16.06 1.87
N GLU A 478 -7.93 15.81 1.64
CA GLU A 478 -7.32 15.67 0.31
C GLU A 478 -8.03 14.61 -0.55
N VAL A 479 -8.24 13.40 0.01
CA VAL A 479 -8.92 12.31 -0.71
C VAL A 479 -10.38 12.66 -1.00
N LEU A 480 -11.07 13.29 -0.04
CA LEU A 480 -12.47 13.71 -0.22
C LEU A 480 -12.63 14.78 -1.30
N LEU A 481 -11.72 15.76 -1.36
CA LEU A 481 -11.78 16.84 -2.35
C LEU A 481 -11.51 16.33 -3.77
N CYS A 482 -10.60 15.36 -3.91
CA CYS A 482 -10.28 14.73 -5.18
C CYS A 482 -11.43 13.88 -5.75
N VAL A 483 -12.15 13.14 -4.90
CA VAL A 483 -13.14 12.13 -5.36
C VAL A 483 -14.59 12.53 -5.14
N GLY A 484 -14.90 13.20 -4.03
CA GLY A 484 -16.26 13.45 -3.57
C GLY A 484 -17.05 14.35 -4.51
N ASN A 485 -18.38 14.24 -4.50
CA ASN A 485 -19.29 15.22 -5.10
C ASN A 485 -19.76 16.27 -4.09
N ASP A 486 -20.57 17.23 -4.53
CA ASP A 486 -21.04 18.35 -3.73
C ASP A 486 -21.73 17.89 -2.44
N LYS A 487 -22.63 16.90 -2.55
CA LYS A 487 -23.38 16.36 -1.40
C LYS A 487 -22.47 15.62 -0.42
N GLU A 488 -21.51 14.84 -0.92
CA GLU A 488 -20.56 14.11 -0.09
C GLU A 488 -19.63 15.07 0.66
N ILE A 489 -19.17 16.14 0.00
CA ILE A 489 -18.37 17.19 0.66
C ILE A 489 -19.20 17.90 1.73
N GLU A 490 -20.46 18.21 1.46
CA GLU A 490 -21.36 18.84 2.44
C GLU A 490 -21.62 17.94 3.65
N ASP A 491 -22.02 16.69 3.42
CA ASP A 491 -22.38 15.71 4.45
C ASP A 491 -21.19 15.29 5.34
N ILE A 492 -19.97 15.29 4.78
CA ILE A 492 -18.77 14.77 5.44
C ILE A 492 -17.89 15.91 5.95
N LEU A 493 -17.42 16.79 5.06
CA LEU A 493 -16.48 17.87 5.41
C LEU A 493 -17.18 18.99 6.16
N ILE A 494 -18.20 19.60 5.58
CA ILE A 494 -18.81 20.82 6.14
C ILE A 494 -19.51 20.51 7.47
N GLU A 495 -20.30 19.45 7.52
CA GLU A 495 -20.97 19.02 8.75
C GLU A 495 -19.98 18.53 9.84
N GLY A 496 -18.78 18.10 9.45
CA GLY A 496 -17.68 17.83 10.37
C GLY A 496 -17.05 19.11 10.92
N VAL A 497 -16.73 20.06 10.04
CA VAL A 497 -16.08 21.34 10.34
C VAL A 497 -16.98 22.23 11.22
N ARG A 498 -18.29 22.27 10.98
CA ARG A 498 -19.27 23.03 11.79
C ARG A 498 -19.26 22.70 13.28
N LYS A 499 -18.73 21.53 13.65
CA LYS A 499 -18.62 21.08 15.05
C LYS A 499 -17.36 21.60 15.75
N GLN A 500 -16.41 22.15 15.00
CA GLN A 500 -15.21 22.76 15.57
C GLN A 500 -15.53 24.19 16.02
N ALA A 501 -14.86 24.65 17.09
CA ALA A 501 -14.99 26.03 17.52
C ALA A 501 -14.24 26.96 16.55
N ASP A 502 -14.79 28.14 16.27
CA ASP A 502 -14.12 29.20 15.50
C ASP A 502 -13.67 28.81 14.08
N TRP A 503 -14.26 27.79 13.45
CA TRP A 503 -13.88 27.33 12.11
C TRP A 503 -14.09 28.44 11.06
N GLU A 504 -15.12 29.25 11.26
CA GLU A 504 -15.52 30.32 10.35
C GLU A 504 -14.50 31.46 10.30
N LYS A 505 -13.67 31.62 11.35
CA LYS A 505 -12.63 32.66 11.40
C LYS A 505 -11.55 32.48 10.34
N CYS A 506 -11.35 31.27 9.81
CA CYS A 506 -10.44 31.02 8.69
C CYS A 506 -10.84 31.80 7.43
N PHE A 507 -12.12 32.12 7.29
CA PHE A 507 -12.66 32.83 6.12
C PHE A 507 -12.77 34.34 6.33
N GLU A 508 -12.36 34.88 7.46
CA GLU A 508 -12.37 36.32 7.71
C GLU A 508 -11.14 36.98 7.08
N ARG A 509 -11.33 38.09 6.37
CA ARG A 509 -10.24 38.84 5.71
C ARG A 509 -9.13 39.28 6.68
N ARG A 510 -9.48 39.53 7.94
CA ARG A 510 -8.49 39.87 9.00
C ARG A 510 -7.57 38.73 9.37
N HIS A 511 -7.80 37.51 8.89
CA HIS A 511 -7.02 36.32 9.20
C HIS A 511 -6.18 35.79 8.02
N VAL A 512 -6.03 36.54 6.93
CA VAL A 512 -5.14 36.17 5.79
C VAL A 512 -3.71 35.84 6.26
N TRP A 513 -3.18 36.65 7.19
CA TRP A 513 -1.83 36.47 7.74
C TRP A 513 -1.70 35.26 8.68
N ASN A 514 -2.80 34.66 9.12
CA ASN A 514 -2.76 33.59 10.11
C ASN A 514 -2.17 32.31 9.51
N GLN A 515 -1.01 31.91 10.03
CA GLN A 515 -0.28 30.68 9.64
C GLN A 515 -0.62 29.48 10.54
N ILE A 516 -1.45 29.67 11.58
CA ILE A 516 -1.98 28.59 12.42
C ILE A 516 -3.37 28.27 11.88
N ARG A 517 -3.47 27.17 11.15
CA ARG A 517 -4.66 26.82 10.37
C ARG A 517 -5.15 25.43 10.72
N TYR A 518 -6.44 25.21 10.49
CA TYR A 518 -6.98 23.87 10.57
C TYR A 518 -6.45 23.00 9.42
N PRO A 519 -6.16 21.72 9.66
CA PRO A 519 -5.61 20.82 8.64
C PRO A 519 -6.52 20.63 7.42
N TRP A 520 -7.84 20.70 7.59
CA TRP A 520 -8.77 20.68 6.47
C TRP A 520 -8.71 21.95 5.61
N TYR A 521 -8.42 23.10 6.22
CA TYR A 521 -8.26 24.38 5.51
C TYR A 521 -6.92 24.40 4.76
N GLU A 522 -5.87 23.86 5.38
CA GLU A 522 -4.57 23.68 4.72
C GLU A 522 -4.68 22.75 3.50
N ALA A 523 -5.43 21.65 3.58
CA ALA A 523 -5.69 20.79 2.43
C ALA A 523 -6.39 21.53 1.27
N ILE A 524 -7.31 22.46 1.56
CA ILE A 524 -7.96 23.29 0.54
C ILE A 524 -6.95 24.25 -0.12
N LEU A 525 -6.02 24.82 0.67
CA LEU A 525 -4.96 25.68 0.15
C LEU A 525 -3.95 24.91 -0.72
N ASP A 526 -3.65 23.67 -0.35
CA ASP A 526 -2.74 22.79 -1.07
C ASP A 526 -3.17 22.55 -2.53
N ILE A 527 -4.48 22.57 -2.80
CA ILE A 527 -5.03 22.44 -4.16
C ILE A 527 -4.58 23.59 -5.07
N ALA A 528 -4.41 24.79 -4.51
CA ALA A 528 -3.95 25.97 -5.25
C ALA A 528 -2.42 26.07 -5.36
N MET A 529 -1.65 25.18 -4.70
CA MET A 529 -0.18 25.23 -4.72
C MET A 529 0.47 25.20 -6.11
N PRO A 530 -0.04 24.49 -7.13
CA PRO A 530 0.60 24.47 -8.46
C PRO A 530 0.73 25.85 -9.13
N ILE A 531 -0.17 26.79 -8.83
CA ILE A 531 -0.19 28.12 -9.45
C ILE A 531 0.65 29.16 -8.69
N PHE A 532 0.84 29.00 -7.38
CA PHE A 532 1.52 29.99 -6.56
C PHE A 532 2.97 30.27 -6.99
N PRO A 533 3.81 29.28 -7.32
CA PRO A 533 5.16 29.53 -7.82
C PRO A 533 5.19 30.46 -9.04
N LEU A 534 4.26 30.25 -9.98
CA LEU A 534 4.18 31.02 -11.23
C LEU A 534 3.75 32.46 -10.97
N VAL A 535 2.71 32.65 -10.15
CA VAL A 535 2.20 33.98 -9.79
C VAL A 535 3.27 34.75 -9.02
N VAL A 536 3.87 34.13 -8.01
CA VAL A 536 4.84 34.81 -7.14
C VAL A 536 6.13 35.13 -7.87
N GLU A 537 6.66 34.24 -8.71
CA GLU A 537 7.85 34.54 -9.54
C GLU A 537 7.57 35.72 -10.48
N THR A 538 6.39 35.76 -11.11
CA THR A 538 5.98 36.86 -12.00
C THR A 538 5.93 38.19 -11.25
N VAL A 539 5.37 38.20 -10.04
CA VAL A 539 5.23 39.39 -9.20
C VAL A 539 6.56 39.87 -8.66
N LEU A 540 7.42 38.96 -8.17
CA LEU A 540 8.75 39.30 -7.68
C LEU A 540 9.62 39.89 -8.79
N ASN A 541 9.58 39.31 -10.00
CA ASN A 541 10.28 39.85 -11.16
C ASN A 541 9.75 41.26 -11.54
N ALA A 542 8.44 41.49 -11.46
CA ALA A 542 7.85 42.81 -11.72
C ALA A 542 8.27 43.85 -10.67
N LEU A 543 8.27 43.50 -9.38
CA LEU A 543 8.71 44.37 -8.30
C LEU A 543 10.21 44.69 -8.41
N GLN A 544 11.05 43.72 -8.75
CA GLN A 544 12.48 43.93 -9.00
C GLN A 544 12.76 44.86 -10.19
N THR A 545 11.89 44.85 -11.20
CA THR A 545 12.00 45.72 -12.38
C THR A 545 11.36 47.11 -12.17
N GLY A 546 10.86 47.39 -10.97
CA GLY A 546 10.39 48.71 -10.55
C GLY A 546 8.88 48.90 -10.53
N ALA A 547 8.08 47.84 -10.60
CA ALA A 547 6.64 47.93 -10.42
C ALA A 547 6.28 48.43 -9.01
N THR A 548 5.22 49.24 -8.92
CA THR A 548 4.67 49.66 -7.62
C THR A 548 3.87 48.53 -6.97
N MET A 549 3.67 48.57 -5.64
CA MET A 549 2.84 47.58 -4.95
C MET A 549 1.41 47.51 -5.49
N TYR A 550 0.83 48.65 -5.86
CA TYR A 550 -0.49 48.69 -6.50
C TYR A 550 -0.50 47.88 -7.82
N GLN A 551 0.50 48.06 -8.68
CA GLN A 551 0.64 47.30 -9.91
C GLN A 551 0.89 45.81 -9.64
N ALA A 552 1.65 45.48 -8.60
CA ALA A 552 1.89 44.11 -8.19
C ALA A 552 0.61 43.40 -7.71
N MET A 553 -0.24 44.05 -6.92
CA MET A 553 -1.52 43.50 -6.48
C MET A 553 -2.48 43.30 -7.67
N SER A 554 -2.56 44.27 -8.58
CA SER A 554 -3.31 44.11 -9.84
C SER A 554 -2.78 42.95 -10.69
N LEU A 555 -1.46 42.77 -10.74
CA LEU A 555 -0.82 41.67 -11.45
C LEU A 555 -1.15 40.32 -10.81
N ILE A 556 -1.20 40.22 -9.48
CA ILE A 556 -1.64 39.01 -8.77
C ILE A 556 -3.06 38.62 -9.21
N ILE A 557 -4.02 39.55 -9.15
CA ILE A 557 -5.42 39.27 -9.51
C ILE A 557 -5.52 38.86 -10.99
N ALA A 558 -4.82 39.57 -11.87
CA ALA A 558 -4.78 39.25 -13.30
C ALA A 558 -4.17 37.86 -13.57
N SER A 559 -3.08 37.51 -12.88
CA SER A 559 -2.45 36.19 -12.98
C SER A 559 -3.35 35.08 -12.45
N LEU A 560 -4.05 35.30 -11.33
CA LEU A 560 -5.03 34.33 -10.82
C LEU A 560 -6.16 34.08 -11.83
N GLY A 561 -6.65 35.12 -12.51
CA GLY A 561 -7.64 34.97 -13.59
C GLY A 561 -7.10 34.18 -14.79
N GLN A 562 -5.85 34.42 -15.19
CA GLN A 562 -5.21 33.69 -16.31
C GLN A 562 -4.96 32.22 -16.01
N PHE A 563 -4.66 31.87 -14.75
CA PHE A 563 -4.37 30.50 -14.35
C PHE A 563 -5.58 29.76 -13.79
N LEU A 564 -6.77 30.35 -13.84
CA LEU A 564 -8.00 29.76 -13.30
C LEU A 564 -8.30 28.40 -13.92
N ASP A 565 -8.07 28.24 -15.23
CA ASP A 565 -8.25 26.98 -15.96
C ASP A 565 -7.26 25.86 -15.52
N ALA A 566 -6.15 26.24 -14.87
CA ALA A 566 -5.12 25.32 -14.39
C ALA A 566 -5.33 24.91 -12.92
N ILE A 567 -6.27 25.55 -12.23
CA ILE A 567 -6.65 25.19 -10.86
C ILE A 567 -7.57 23.97 -10.90
N ASP A 568 -7.41 23.06 -9.94
CA ASP A 568 -8.30 21.92 -9.81
C ASP A 568 -9.75 22.39 -9.54
N PRO A 569 -10.76 21.92 -10.31
CA PRO A 569 -12.15 22.33 -10.13
C PRO A 569 -12.71 22.11 -8.72
N SER A 570 -12.14 21.18 -7.95
CA SER A 570 -12.51 20.93 -6.56
C SER A 570 -12.35 22.16 -5.67
N LEU A 571 -11.40 23.06 -5.97
CA LEU A 571 -11.20 24.30 -5.20
C LEU A 571 -12.39 25.25 -5.34
N ILE A 572 -12.87 25.46 -6.56
CA ILE A 572 -14.02 26.34 -6.84
C ILE A 572 -15.27 25.77 -6.20
N ARG A 573 -15.46 24.44 -6.33
CA ARG A 573 -16.58 23.72 -5.71
C ARG A 573 -16.59 23.85 -4.20
N VAL A 574 -15.51 23.50 -3.51
CA VAL A 574 -15.47 23.54 -2.04
C VAL A 574 -15.60 24.97 -1.51
N SER A 575 -15.00 25.94 -2.20
CA SER A 575 -15.11 27.36 -1.84
C SER A 575 -16.56 27.84 -1.91
N HIS A 576 -17.31 27.43 -2.94
CA HIS A 576 -18.72 27.76 -3.07
C HIS A 576 -19.56 27.08 -1.97
N LEU A 577 -19.29 25.81 -1.64
CA LEU A 577 -20.05 25.13 -0.59
C LEU A 577 -19.82 25.81 0.78
N PHE A 578 -18.60 26.27 1.08
CA PHE A 578 -18.35 27.07 2.28
C PHE A 578 -19.01 28.46 2.22
N GLN A 579 -19.05 29.10 1.05
CA GLN A 579 -19.70 30.40 0.86
C GLN A 579 -21.18 30.38 1.26
N GLU A 580 -21.89 29.27 1.06
CA GLU A 580 -23.30 29.10 1.44
C GLU A 580 -23.51 28.91 2.96
N VAL A 581 -22.43 28.64 3.70
CA VAL A 581 -22.49 28.16 5.08
C VAL A 581 -21.87 29.13 6.08
N ILE A 582 -21.02 30.06 5.62
CA ILE A 582 -20.41 31.07 6.48
C ILE A 582 -21.47 31.97 7.15
N PRO A 583 -21.30 32.32 8.44
CA PRO A 583 -22.17 33.29 9.12
C PRO A 583 -22.10 34.68 8.47
N VAL A 584 -23.16 35.47 8.62
CA VAL A 584 -23.28 36.82 8.05
C VAL A 584 -22.23 37.79 8.63
N GLU A 585 -21.73 37.50 9.83
CA GLU A 585 -20.71 38.31 10.51
C GLU A 585 -19.31 38.16 9.91
N ILE A 586 -19.06 37.09 9.16
CA ILE A 586 -17.75 36.80 8.57
C ILE A 586 -17.65 37.47 7.21
N THR A 587 -16.61 38.27 7.01
CA THR A 587 -16.34 38.96 5.74
C THR A 587 -15.06 38.44 5.08
N PRO A 588 -15.18 37.56 4.05
CA PRO A 588 -14.03 37.12 3.26
C PRO A 588 -13.44 38.25 2.41
N VAL A 589 -12.17 38.10 2.01
CA VAL A 589 -11.52 39.03 1.05
C VAL A 589 -12.38 39.14 -0.21
N GLY A 590 -12.75 40.37 -0.57
CA GLY A 590 -13.58 40.63 -1.75
C GLY A 590 -14.97 39.98 -1.70
N GLY A 591 -15.46 39.61 -0.51
CA GLY A 591 -16.75 38.95 -0.32
C GLY A 591 -16.81 37.50 -0.81
N SER A 592 -15.67 36.88 -1.10
CA SER A 592 -15.60 35.51 -1.64
C SER A 592 -14.64 34.60 -0.87
N VAL A 593 -15.13 33.42 -0.47
CA VAL A 593 -14.31 32.35 0.10
C VAL A 593 -13.20 31.91 -0.85
N LEU A 594 -13.46 31.85 -2.16
CA LEU A 594 -12.45 31.47 -3.16
C LEU A 594 -11.27 32.46 -3.14
N MET A 595 -11.58 33.75 -3.14
CA MET A 595 -10.57 34.81 -3.09
C MET A 595 -9.78 34.76 -1.78
N GLN A 596 -10.47 34.59 -0.65
CA GLN A 596 -9.85 34.43 0.66
C GLN A 596 -8.82 33.29 0.70
N VAL A 597 -9.17 32.12 0.14
CA VAL A 597 -8.28 30.95 0.09
C VAL A 597 -7.07 31.23 -0.79
N LEU A 598 -7.25 31.75 -2.01
CA LEU A 598 -6.14 32.06 -2.93
C LEU A 598 -5.16 33.07 -2.34
N ILE A 599 -5.67 34.14 -1.72
CA ILE A 599 -4.84 35.17 -1.10
C ILE A 599 -4.12 34.63 0.14
N SER A 600 -4.79 33.83 0.98
CA SER A 600 -4.17 33.19 2.15
C SER A 600 -3.03 32.23 1.74
N GLY A 601 -3.19 31.51 0.63
CA GLY A 601 -2.18 30.62 0.08
C GLY A 601 -0.98 31.38 -0.48
N LEU A 602 -1.23 32.40 -1.30
CA LEU A 602 -0.17 33.28 -1.82
C LEU A 602 0.63 33.96 -0.71
N TYR A 603 -0.05 34.46 0.32
CA TYR A 603 0.60 35.05 1.50
C TYR A 603 1.61 34.06 2.13
N SER A 604 1.21 32.80 2.28
CA SER A 604 2.05 31.75 2.88
C SER A 604 3.25 31.43 2.00
N TYR A 605 3.05 31.42 0.67
CA TYR A 605 4.11 31.15 -0.29
C TYR A 605 5.14 32.28 -0.37
N PHE A 606 4.72 33.55 -0.28
CA PHE A 606 5.64 34.69 -0.17
C PHE A 606 6.50 34.60 1.10
N LEU A 607 5.91 34.19 2.23
CA LEU A 607 6.66 33.96 3.47
C LEU A 607 7.68 32.82 3.33
N ASP A 608 7.32 31.72 2.66
CA ASP A 608 8.24 30.58 2.45
C ASP A 608 9.45 30.97 1.59
N ILE A 609 9.25 31.81 0.57
CA ILE A 609 10.36 32.37 -0.23
C ILE A 609 11.28 33.23 0.65
N SER A 610 10.71 34.10 1.47
CA SER A 610 11.50 34.95 2.39
C SER A 610 12.31 34.14 3.40
N ALA A 611 11.83 32.94 3.79
CA ALA A 611 12.49 32.06 4.75
C ALA A 611 13.58 31.16 4.13
N ASN A 612 13.51 30.86 2.83
CA ASN A 612 14.36 29.88 2.15
C ASN A 612 15.53 30.48 1.33
N ALA A 613 15.71 31.80 1.32
CA ALA A 613 16.87 32.42 0.67
C ALA A 613 18.18 32.11 1.43
N LEU A 614 18.94 31.12 0.95
CA LEU A 614 20.30 30.85 1.41
C LEU A 614 21.26 32.02 1.04
N PRO A 615 22.28 32.31 1.87
CA PRO A 615 23.20 33.42 1.66
C PRO A 615 24.04 33.14 0.41
N LYS A 616 23.88 33.96 -0.63
CA LYS A 616 24.79 33.90 -1.79
C LYS A 616 26.22 34.10 -1.30
N LYS A 617 27.11 33.17 -1.67
CA LYS A 617 28.58 33.28 -1.56
C LYS A 617 29.00 34.66 -2.09
N GLY A 618 29.21 35.61 -1.20
CA GLY A 618 29.95 36.83 -1.50
C GLY A 618 31.37 36.40 -1.84
N VAL A 619 31.77 36.60 -3.10
CA VAL A 619 33.16 36.45 -3.53
C VAL A 619 33.96 37.52 -2.79
N SER A 620 34.53 37.13 -1.65
CA SER A 620 35.49 37.95 -0.91
C SER A 620 36.81 37.95 -1.68
N PHE A 621 37.04 38.96 -2.50
CA PHE A 621 38.39 39.28 -2.95
C PHE A 621 39.21 39.77 -1.75
N LYS A 622 40.19 38.97 -1.32
CA LYS A 622 41.17 39.36 -0.30
C LYS A 622 42.07 40.48 -0.84
N ASN A 623 41.90 41.67 -0.25
CA ASN A 623 42.90 42.66 0.19
C ASN A 623 44.15 42.92 -0.66
N ILE A 624 44.31 44.18 -1.10
CA ILE A 624 45.58 44.92 -1.00
C ILE A 624 45.33 46.35 -0.49
N ARG A 625 45.73 46.55 0.78
CA ARG A 625 46.23 47.75 1.52
C ARG A 625 45.96 49.17 0.95
N ARG A 626 45.50 50.07 1.83
CA ARG A 626 46.34 51.14 2.43
C ARG A 626 45.60 51.96 3.51
N ASP A 627 46.43 52.50 4.38
CA ASP A 627 46.16 53.15 5.66
C ASP A 627 45.41 54.50 5.59
N THR A 628 44.85 54.82 6.76
CA THR A 628 44.41 56.12 7.29
C THR A 628 45.05 57.38 6.70
N SER A 629 44.24 58.39 6.36
CA SER A 629 44.19 59.70 7.06
C SER A 629 43.44 60.81 6.28
N THR A 630 42.56 61.50 7.01
CA THR A 630 42.23 62.95 6.97
C THR A 630 41.65 63.67 5.73
N LYS A 631 40.53 64.35 6.02
CA LYS A 631 40.05 65.69 5.60
C LYS A 631 39.18 65.86 4.34
N SER A 632 37.93 66.28 4.63
CA SER A 632 37.07 67.28 3.97
C SER A 632 37.33 67.69 2.52
N GLU A 633 36.31 67.56 1.66
CA GLU A 633 35.72 68.68 0.89
C GLU A 633 34.46 68.23 0.12
N GLU A 634 33.60 69.20 -0.16
CA GLU A 634 32.28 69.12 -0.79
C GLU A 634 32.31 68.58 -2.23
N GLY A 635 31.23 67.91 -2.67
CA GLY A 635 31.02 67.61 -4.09
C GLY A 635 29.92 66.58 -4.36
N ASN A 636 28.82 67.05 -4.93
CA ASN A 636 27.73 66.31 -5.59
C ASN A 636 28.04 64.86 -6.03
N SER A 637 27.24 63.90 -5.58
CA SER A 637 26.76 62.79 -6.44
C SER A 637 25.70 61.93 -5.72
N SER A 638 24.49 61.96 -6.27
CA SER A 638 23.57 60.81 -6.40
C SER A 638 23.82 59.59 -5.51
N THR A 639 23.15 59.53 -4.35
CA THR A 639 22.91 58.27 -3.64
C THR A 639 21.83 57.47 -4.37
N LYS A 640 22.24 56.70 -5.37
CA LYS A 640 21.56 55.48 -5.81
C LYS A 640 22.30 54.29 -5.20
N TYR A 641 21.72 53.71 -4.15
CA TYR A 641 22.04 52.34 -3.72
C TYR A 641 20.73 51.64 -3.38
N ASN A 642 20.03 51.21 -4.43
CA ASN A 642 18.99 50.19 -4.40
C ASN A 642 19.70 48.84 -4.59
N GLU A 643 19.71 48.01 -3.56
CA GLU A 643 19.60 46.55 -3.72
C GLU A 643 18.69 46.06 -2.58
N THR A 644 17.39 46.33 -2.68
CA THR A 644 16.37 45.68 -1.84
C THR A 644 16.47 44.17 -2.06
N SER A 645 16.69 43.40 -0.99
CA SER A 645 16.80 41.96 -1.07
C SER A 645 15.47 41.34 -1.54
N ILE A 646 15.51 40.18 -2.20
CA ILE A 646 14.30 39.47 -2.64
C ILE A 646 13.38 39.17 -1.45
N ASP A 647 13.98 38.95 -0.28
CA ASP A 647 13.30 38.60 0.95
C ASP A 647 12.47 39.78 1.45
N ASP A 648 13.05 40.99 1.45
CA ASP A 648 12.34 42.23 1.83
C ASP A 648 11.17 42.51 0.86
N ILE A 649 11.39 42.27 -0.45
CA ILE A 649 10.36 42.44 -1.48
C ILE A 649 9.22 41.43 -1.28
N ALA A 650 9.53 40.18 -0.97
CA ALA A 650 8.55 39.12 -0.74
C ALA A 650 7.72 39.39 0.51
N ILE A 651 8.35 39.83 1.62
CA ILE A 651 7.64 40.21 2.85
C ILE A 651 6.72 41.41 2.59
N ALA A 652 7.21 42.45 1.92
CA ALA A 652 6.40 43.63 1.64
C ALA A 652 5.21 43.31 0.70
N ALA A 653 5.39 42.39 -0.25
CA ALA A 653 4.31 41.89 -1.09
C ALA A 653 3.27 41.09 -0.28
N ALA A 654 3.72 40.24 0.65
CA ALA A 654 2.83 39.50 1.56
C ALA A 654 2.03 40.45 2.47
N GLU A 655 2.64 41.48 3.04
CA GLU A 655 1.92 42.48 3.85
C GLU A 655 0.87 43.23 3.02
N SER A 656 1.19 43.58 1.77
CA SER A 656 0.28 44.28 0.86
C SER A 656 -0.96 43.43 0.51
N LEU A 657 -0.84 42.09 0.50
CA LEU A 657 -1.97 41.18 0.28
C LEU A 657 -3.03 41.25 1.38
N CYS A 658 -2.63 41.57 2.63
CA CYS A 658 -3.57 41.65 3.76
C CYS A 658 -4.57 42.81 3.62
N SER A 659 -4.26 43.80 2.79
CA SER A 659 -5.08 44.98 2.53
C SER A 659 -5.54 45.07 1.06
N ILE A 660 -5.56 43.95 0.32
CA ILE A 660 -5.83 43.96 -1.13
C ILE A 660 -7.26 44.43 -1.48
N ASP A 661 -8.22 44.19 -0.60
CA ASP A 661 -9.61 44.61 -0.74
C ASP A 661 -9.98 45.83 0.13
N GLU A 662 -8.99 46.43 0.81
CA GLU A 662 -9.16 47.67 1.56
C GLU A 662 -9.17 48.88 0.60
N ASP A 663 -9.86 49.94 0.99
CA ASP A 663 -10.01 51.20 0.23
C ASP A 663 -10.64 51.12 -1.17
N ASN A 664 -11.27 49.99 -1.53
CA ASN A 664 -11.90 49.75 -2.84
C ASN A 664 -10.97 49.94 -4.06
N LYS A 665 -9.66 49.80 -3.87
CA LYS A 665 -8.64 50.05 -4.92
C LYS A 665 -8.62 49.01 -6.02
N HIS A 666 -8.96 47.76 -5.69
CA HIS A 666 -8.92 46.61 -6.60
C HIS A 666 -10.30 45.95 -6.79
N THR A 667 -11.39 46.56 -6.29
CA THR A 667 -12.74 45.96 -6.28
C THR A 667 -13.21 45.51 -7.66
N ASP A 668 -13.09 46.36 -8.69
CA ASP A 668 -13.51 46.02 -10.05
C ASP A 668 -12.74 44.80 -10.60
N GLN A 669 -11.44 44.70 -10.32
CA GLN A 669 -10.60 43.59 -10.76
C GLN A 669 -11.00 42.28 -10.06
N ILE A 670 -11.33 42.36 -8.76
CA ILE A 670 -11.80 41.21 -7.98
C ILE A 670 -13.17 40.76 -8.49
N GLU A 671 -14.10 41.69 -8.73
CA GLU A 671 -15.43 41.36 -9.27
C GLU A 671 -15.35 40.68 -10.64
N ASP A 672 -14.47 41.15 -11.52
CA ASP A 672 -14.28 40.55 -12.84
C ASP A 672 -13.67 39.15 -12.74
N PHE A 673 -12.69 38.94 -11.85
CA PHE A 673 -12.17 37.60 -11.54
C PHE A 673 -13.28 36.65 -11.04
N LEU A 674 -14.13 37.11 -10.10
CA LEU A 674 -15.22 36.29 -9.56
C LEU A 674 -16.29 35.97 -10.62
N LYS A 675 -16.57 36.89 -11.54
CA LYS A 675 -17.45 36.60 -12.70
C LYS A 675 -16.86 35.50 -13.57
N GLN A 676 -15.56 35.54 -13.85
CA GLN A 676 -14.87 34.48 -14.61
C GLN A 676 -14.96 33.12 -13.90
N ALA A 677 -14.70 33.07 -12.58
CA ALA A 677 -14.82 31.84 -11.79
C ALA A 677 -16.24 31.27 -11.77
N ASN A 678 -17.26 32.11 -11.73
CA ASN A 678 -18.65 31.66 -11.80
C ASN A 678 -19.03 31.10 -13.18
N ILE A 679 -18.49 31.66 -14.27
CA ILE A 679 -18.67 31.10 -15.62
C ILE A 679 -18.04 29.71 -15.69
N TYR A 680 -16.78 29.59 -15.25
CA TYR A 680 -16.06 28.31 -15.22
C TYR A 680 -16.81 27.25 -14.40
N LYS A 681 -17.37 27.63 -13.24
CA LYS A 681 -18.21 26.73 -12.43
C LYS A 681 -19.40 26.21 -13.23
N ASN A 682 -20.14 27.09 -13.91
CA ASN A 682 -21.35 26.70 -14.65
C ASN A 682 -21.02 25.74 -15.80
N ASP A 683 -19.86 25.91 -16.45
CA ASP A 683 -19.40 25.01 -17.50
C ASP A 683 -19.01 23.61 -16.97
N MET A 684 -18.68 23.48 -15.68
CA MET A 684 -18.30 22.21 -15.03
C MET A 684 -19.49 21.38 -14.53
N ILE A 685 -20.65 22.00 -14.26
CA ILE A 685 -21.85 21.34 -13.69
C ILE A 685 -22.38 20.20 -14.58
N ASP A 686 -22.00 20.15 -15.87
CA ASP A 686 -22.39 19.07 -16.79
C ASP A 686 -21.54 17.78 -16.68
N THR A 687 -20.50 17.74 -15.83
CA THR A 687 -19.59 16.57 -15.72
C THR A 687 -19.85 15.70 -14.47
N ASP A 688 -20.89 14.87 -14.56
CA ASP A 688 -21.08 13.60 -13.82
C ASP A 688 -21.02 13.70 -12.26
N ASP A 689 -22.17 14.00 -11.61
CA ASP A 689 -22.40 14.04 -10.14
C ASP A 689 -22.32 12.66 -9.44
N SER A 690 -21.64 11.68 -10.02
CA SER A 690 -21.62 10.32 -9.49
C SER A 690 -20.72 10.11 -8.27
N GLY A 691 -19.85 11.07 -7.91
CA GLY A 691 -19.04 11.06 -6.68
C GLY A 691 -18.33 9.73 -6.40
N SER A 692 -18.45 9.22 -5.16
CA SER A 692 -17.93 7.89 -4.79
C SER A 692 -18.47 6.72 -5.63
N LYS A 693 -19.66 6.85 -6.23
CA LYS A 693 -20.27 5.76 -7.06
C LYS A 693 -19.52 5.51 -8.36
N LYS A 694 -18.70 6.47 -8.83
CA LYS A 694 -17.81 6.31 -10.00
C LYS A 694 -16.82 5.17 -9.78
N ILE A 695 -16.31 5.08 -8.56
CA ILE A 695 -15.30 4.09 -8.15
C ILE A 695 -15.93 2.70 -7.97
N GLU A 696 -17.11 2.63 -7.38
CA GLU A 696 -17.79 1.35 -7.09
C GLU A 696 -18.16 0.59 -8.37
N LYS A 697 -18.34 1.29 -9.49
CA LYS A 697 -18.81 0.70 -10.75
C LYS A 697 -17.72 0.51 -11.80
N ASN A 698 -16.61 1.24 -11.74
CA ASN A 698 -15.61 1.24 -12.79
C ASN A 698 -14.17 1.18 -12.26
N GLN A 699 -13.55 0.01 -12.41
CA GLN A 699 -12.16 -0.23 -12.00
C GLN A 699 -11.14 0.65 -12.76
N GLN A 700 -11.39 0.99 -14.02
CA GLN A 700 -10.47 1.86 -14.78
C GLN A 700 -10.48 3.29 -14.22
N MET A 701 -11.66 3.79 -13.84
CA MET A 701 -11.79 5.10 -13.22
C MET A 701 -11.06 5.16 -11.88
N LEU A 702 -11.16 4.08 -11.08
CA LEU A 702 -10.42 3.93 -9.83
C LEU A 702 -8.89 4.02 -10.06
N GLU A 703 -8.37 3.36 -11.09
CA GLU A 703 -6.93 3.42 -11.41
C GLU A 703 -6.47 4.82 -11.85
N ILE A 704 -7.31 5.54 -12.60
CA ILE A 704 -7.03 6.93 -13.02
C ILE A 704 -6.97 7.85 -11.79
N LEU A 705 -7.98 7.82 -10.92
CA LEU A 705 -8.03 8.67 -9.72
C LEU A 705 -6.85 8.41 -8.77
N VAL A 706 -6.46 7.14 -8.61
CA VAL A 706 -5.25 6.80 -7.85
C VAL A 706 -3.99 7.37 -8.52
N SER A 707 -3.89 7.29 -9.85
CA SER A 707 -2.78 7.89 -10.57
C SER A 707 -2.71 9.39 -10.32
N ASP A 708 -3.83 10.10 -10.40
CA ASP A 708 -3.91 11.55 -10.18
C ASP A 708 -3.46 11.93 -8.76
N LEU A 709 -3.94 11.22 -7.73
CA LEU A 709 -3.48 11.39 -6.35
C LEU A 709 -1.98 11.10 -6.17
N LEU A 710 -1.44 10.11 -6.87
CA LEU A 710 -0.02 9.76 -6.79
C LEU A 710 0.88 10.71 -7.59
N MET A 711 0.33 11.57 -8.44
CA MET A 711 1.10 12.59 -9.16
C MET A 711 1.49 13.76 -8.25
N THR A 712 0.69 14.08 -7.23
CA THR A 712 0.97 15.17 -6.29
C THR A 712 1.73 14.66 -5.05
N ASN A 713 2.59 15.49 -4.47
CA ASN A 713 3.30 15.11 -3.24
C ASN A 713 2.34 14.99 -2.04
N GLN A 714 1.29 15.82 -2.01
CA GLN A 714 0.27 15.78 -0.96
C GLN A 714 -0.62 14.55 -1.08
N GLY A 715 -1.07 14.18 -2.28
CA GLY A 715 -1.84 12.95 -2.48
C GLY A 715 -1.05 11.68 -2.16
N LYS A 716 0.24 11.61 -2.52
CA LYS A 716 1.16 10.54 -2.06
C LYS A 716 1.24 10.48 -0.53
N LYS A 717 1.33 11.63 0.14
CA LYS A 717 1.35 11.70 1.61
C LYS A 717 0.03 11.22 2.20
N ALA A 718 -1.08 11.73 1.71
CA ALA A 718 -2.42 11.40 2.16
C ALA A 718 -2.69 9.89 2.12
N LEU A 719 -2.44 9.24 0.98
CA LEU A 719 -2.64 7.80 0.85
C LEU A 719 -1.75 6.99 1.79
N LYS A 720 -0.48 7.38 1.97
CA LYS A 720 0.43 6.67 2.90
C LYS A 720 0.04 6.86 4.35
N THR A 721 -0.35 8.07 4.75
CA THR A 721 -0.81 8.36 6.12
C THR A 721 -2.07 7.56 6.45
N LEU A 722 -3.06 7.56 5.56
CA LEU A 722 -4.30 6.79 5.75
C LEU A 722 -4.04 5.29 5.78
N PHE A 723 -3.22 4.77 4.85
CA PHE A 723 -2.86 3.36 4.85
C PHE A 723 -2.16 2.94 6.15
N HIS A 724 -1.19 3.73 6.60
CA HIS A 724 -0.44 3.47 7.82
C HIS A 724 -1.39 3.42 9.03
N PHE A 725 -2.28 4.40 9.16
CA PHE A 725 -3.27 4.46 10.24
C PHE A 725 -4.23 3.26 10.22
N ILE A 726 -4.76 2.91 9.04
CA ILE A 726 -5.64 1.75 8.86
C ILE A 726 -4.91 0.46 9.27
N LYS A 727 -3.64 0.32 8.89
CA LYS A 727 -2.83 -0.85 9.24
C LYS A 727 -2.55 -0.98 10.73
N THR A 728 -2.32 0.12 11.43
CA THR A 728 -1.95 0.11 12.86
C THR A 728 -3.16 0.06 13.80
N ASN A 729 -4.34 0.51 13.32
CA ASN A 729 -5.58 0.60 14.10
C ASN A 729 -6.75 -0.19 13.46
N ASN A 730 -6.45 -1.27 12.75
CA ASN A 730 -7.45 -2.13 12.08
C ASN A 730 -8.52 -2.72 13.02
N GLU A 731 -8.15 -3.10 14.25
CA GLU A 731 -9.09 -3.62 15.25
C GLU A 731 -10.23 -2.63 15.56
N TRP A 732 -9.89 -1.34 15.67
CA TRP A 732 -10.89 -0.30 15.87
C TRP A 732 -11.85 -0.21 14.68
N LEU A 733 -11.35 -0.34 13.45
CA LEU A 733 -12.20 -0.35 12.25
C LEU A 733 -13.13 -1.56 12.22
N TYR A 734 -12.65 -2.75 12.55
CA TYR A 734 -13.50 -3.95 12.60
C TYR A 734 -14.60 -3.83 13.67
N VAL A 735 -14.32 -3.24 14.82
CA VAL A 735 -15.35 -2.93 15.82
C VAL A 735 -16.37 -1.93 15.28
N MET A 736 -15.94 -0.88 14.57
CA MET A 736 -16.84 0.11 13.97
C MET A 736 -17.70 -0.48 12.83
N LEU A 737 -17.19 -1.48 12.12
CA LEU A 737 -17.92 -2.25 11.10
C LEU A 737 -18.81 -3.36 11.71
N LYS A 738 -18.89 -3.45 13.04
CA LYS A 738 -19.69 -4.46 13.78
C LYS A 738 -19.30 -5.92 13.49
N THR A 739 -18.07 -6.13 13.03
CA THR A 739 -17.51 -7.47 12.75
C THR A 739 -16.63 -8.01 13.88
N ASN A 740 -16.47 -7.27 14.98
CA ASN A 740 -15.80 -7.74 16.20
C ASN A 740 -16.66 -7.38 17.43
N GLU A 741 -16.79 -8.30 18.40
CA GLU A 741 -17.70 -8.18 19.56
C GLU A 741 -17.11 -7.40 20.76
N SER A 742 -16.02 -6.65 20.56
CA SER A 742 -15.41 -5.89 21.65
C SER A 742 -16.38 -4.85 22.24
N LYS A 743 -16.57 -4.90 23.56
CA LYS A 743 -17.54 -4.08 24.31
C LYS A 743 -17.13 -2.62 24.50
N THR A 744 -15.87 -2.26 24.22
CA THR A 744 -15.35 -0.90 24.43
C THR A 744 -14.65 -0.38 23.19
N VAL A 745 -15.25 0.63 22.54
CA VAL A 745 -14.61 1.39 21.45
C VAL A 745 -13.63 2.37 22.09
N THR A 746 -12.37 1.96 22.26
CA THR A 746 -11.29 2.89 22.61
C THR A 746 -10.91 3.69 21.37
N ILE A 747 -10.73 5.00 21.53
CA ILE A 747 -10.26 5.88 20.46
C ILE A 747 -8.89 5.38 19.96
N PRO A 748 -8.69 5.26 18.63
CA PRO A 748 -7.42 4.81 18.07
C PRO A 748 -6.30 5.78 18.43
N ASN A 749 -5.18 5.23 18.92
CA ASN A 749 -4.04 6.01 19.40
C ASN A 749 -2.69 5.35 19.08
N ARG A 750 -2.64 4.37 18.16
CA ARG A 750 -1.40 3.63 17.85
C ARG A 750 -0.75 4.17 16.59
N VAL A 751 0.55 4.41 16.65
CA VAL A 751 1.40 4.74 15.50
C VAL A 751 2.19 3.51 15.04
N THR A 752 2.62 2.65 15.95
CA THR A 752 3.35 1.43 15.59
C THR A 752 2.47 0.19 15.77
N GLN A 753 2.62 -0.76 14.84
CA GLN A 753 1.91 -2.05 14.93
C GLN A 753 2.52 -2.86 16.09
N GLN A 754 1.65 -3.41 16.94
CA GLN A 754 2.08 -4.37 17.95
C GLN A 754 2.22 -5.73 17.28
N ASN A 755 3.45 -6.21 17.13
CA ASN A 755 3.69 -7.54 16.61
C ASN A 755 3.27 -8.58 17.66
N GLU A 756 2.51 -9.58 17.21
CA GLU A 756 2.23 -10.75 18.01
C GLU A 756 3.53 -11.47 18.38
N THR A 757 3.61 -11.95 19.61
CA THR A 757 4.77 -12.73 20.04
C THR A 757 4.80 -14.08 19.32
N LEU A 758 5.99 -14.65 19.14
CA LEU A 758 6.14 -15.99 18.57
C LEU A 758 5.29 -17.03 19.32
N LEU A 759 5.26 -16.92 20.66
CA LEU A 759 4.47 -17.80 21.51
C LEU A 759 2.97 -17.66 21.24
N HIS A 760 2.50 -16.43 21.04
CA HIS A 760 1.10 -16.17 20.68
C HIS A 760 0.74 -16.82 19.34
N LYS A 761 1.53 -16.54 18.29
CA LYS A 761 1.35 -17.12 16.94
C LYS A 761 1.36 -18.64 16.94
N MET A 762 2.17 -19.25 17.81
CA MET A 762 2.27 -20.72 17.90
C MET A 762 0.98 -21.35 18.45
N PHE A 763 0.28 -20.70 19.39
CA PHE A 763 -0.89 -21.27 20.06
C PHE A 763 -2.23 -20.69 19.62
N HIS A 764 -2.24 -19.67 18.76
CA HIS A 764 -3.45 -19.02 18.28
C HIS A 764 -3.50 -18.90 16.75
N ILE A 765 -4.73 -18.98 16.23
CA ILE A 765 -5.13 -18.64 14.88
C ILE A 765 -5.80 -17.27 14.98
N GLY A 766 -5.04 -16.21 14.67
CA GLY A 766 -5.40 -14.84 15.03
C GLY A 766 -5.50 -14.71 16.55
N ASP A 767 -6.68 -14.37 17.07
CA ASP A 767 -6.96 -14.28 18.50
C ASP A 767 -7.57 -15.54 19.11
N THR A 768 -7.83 -16.58 18.30
CA THR A 768 -8.52 -17.80 18.76
C THR A 768 -7.54 -18.95 19.01
N PRO A 769 -7.68 -19.74 20.08
CA PRO A 769 -6.75 -20.83 20.36
C PRO A 769 -7.02 -22.07 19.48
N PHE A 770 -5.99 -22.88 19.23
CA PHE A 770 -6.09 -24.12 18.43
C PHE A 770 -6.99 -25.20 19.06
N ASP A 771 -7.25 -25.16 20.36
CA ASP A 771 -8.05 -26.16 21.08
C ASP A 771 -9.54 -25.80 21.16
N GLN A 772 -10.00 -24.74 20.47
CA GLN A 772 -11.37 -24.23 20.57
C GLN A 772 -12.48 -25.26 20.32
N LEU A 773 -12.25 -26.26 19.44
CA LEU A 773 -13.20 -27.35 19.20
C LEU A 773 -13.24 -28.34 20.37
N LEU A 774 -12.08 -28.65 20.96
CA LEU A 774 -11.92 -29.56 22.11
C LEU A 774 -12.49 -28.94 23.39
N THR A 775 -12.20 -27.67 23.63
CA THR A 775 -12.73 -26.88 24.76
C THR A 775 -14.20 -26.49 24.59
N LYS A 776 -14.81 -26.83 23.44
CA LYS A 776 -16.20 -26.50 23.07
C LYS A 776 -16.48 -25.00 23.03
N GLN A 777 -15.47 -24.17 22.85
CA GLN A 777 -15.64 -22.75 22.53
C GLN A 777 -16.24 -22.59 21.13
N LEU A 778 -15.73 -23.37 20.16
CA LEU A 778 -16.31 -23.52 18.84
C LEU A 778 -17.29 -24.70 18.83
N LYS A 779 -18.57 -24.43 18.55
CA LYS A 779 -19.61 -25.46 18.44
C LYS A 779 -20.24 -25.43 17.05
N PRO A 780 -19.81 -26.33 16.14
CA PRO A 780 -20.43 -26.45 14.83
C PRO A 780 -21.91 -26.83 14.96
N ASN A 781 -22.80 -26.03 14.37
CA ASN A 781 -24.20 -26.40 14.23
C ASN A 781 -24.37 -27.37 13.05
N TRP A 782 -24.06 -28.65 13.30
CA TRP A 782 -24.05 -29.70 12.27
C TRP A 782 -25.32 -29.76 11.42
N HIS A 783 -26.49 -29.51 12.04
CA HIS A 783 -27.77 -29.54 11.35
C HIS A 783 -27.88 -28.42 10.31
N LEU A 784 -27.51 -27.19 10.70
CA LEU A 784 -27.51 -26.04 9.79
C LEU A 784 -26.47 -26.21 8.68
N LEU A 785 -25.25 -26.64 9.03
CA LEU A 785 -24.16 -26.78 8.07
C LEU A 785 -24.43 -27.84 6.99
N LEU A 786 -25.07 -28.96 7.36
CA LEU A 786 -25.45 -30.02 6.42
C LEU A 786 -26.71 -29.69 5.60
N GLN A 787 -27.39 -28.58 5.88
CA GLN A 787 -28.52 -28.08 5.09
C GLN A 787 -28.11 -27.06 4.02
N ASN A 788 -26.81 -26.78 3.88
CA ASN A 788 -26.32 -25.91 2.83
C ASN A 788 -26.01 -26.70 1.55
N PRO A 789 -26.19 -26.11 0.35
CA PRO A 789 -25.88 -26.77 -0.91
C PRO A 789 -24.37 -26.92 -1.10
N LEU A 790 -23.90 -28.17 -1.24
CA LEU A 790 -22.47 -28.51 -1.38
C LEU A 790 -22.11 -29.16 -2.72
N SER A 791 -23.07 -29.35 -3.63
CA SER A 791 -22.89 -30.02 -4.93
C SER A 791 -22.25 -31.41 -4.82
N LEU A 792 -22.63 -32.21 -3.82
CA LEU A 792 -22.08 -33.55 -3.61
C LEU A 792 -22.87 -34.60 -4.38
N THR A 793 -22.20 -35.66 -4.83
CA THR A 793 -22.85 -36.88 -5.33
C THR A 793 -22.98 -37.90 -4.20
N VAL A 794 -23.93 -38.84 -4.34
CA VAL A 794 -24.11 -39.95 -3.38
C VAL A 794 -22.80 -40.72 -3.18
N GLU A 795 -22.07 -40.99 -4.27
CA GLU A 795 -20.77 -41.67 -4.26
C GLU A 795 -19.73 -40.91 -3.40
N ARG A 796 -19.64 -39.58 -3.56
CA ARG A 796 -18.72 -38.75 -2.77
C ARG A 796 -19.09 -38.73 -1.29
N ILE A 797 -20.38 -38.70 -0.99
CA ILE A 797 -20.86 -38.78 0.40
C ILE A 797 -20.50 -40.13 1.01
N TRP A 798 -20.78 -41.22 0.31
CA TRP A 798 -20.47 -42.57 0.75
C TRP A 798 -18.96 -42.77 0.96
N MET A 799 -18.13 -42.22 0.07
CA MET A 799 -16.67 -42.26 0.19
C MET A 799 -16.17 -41.66 1.50
N GLN A 800 -16.81 -40.61 2.03
CA GLN A 800 -16.44 -40.01 3.31
C GLN A 800 -17.04 -40.74 4.51
N ILE A 801 -18.33 -41.10 4.43
CA ILE A 801 -19.05 -41.77 5.53
C ILE A 801 -18.48 -43.18 5.79
N SER A 802 -18.13 -43.93 4.74
CA SER A 802 -17.57 -45.27 4.86
C SER A 802 -16.22 -45.33 5.58
N GLN A 803 -15.48 -44.22 5.61
CA GLN A 803 -14.19 -44.11 6.30
C GLN A 803 -14.35 -43.75 7.78
N ARG A 804 -15.57 -43.54 8.27
CA ARG A 804 -15.81 -43.31 9.69
C ARG A 804 -15.58 -44.58 10.48
N TRP A 805 -15.09 -44.44 11.71
CA TRP A 805 -14.80 -45.59 12.57
C TRP A 805 -16.05 -46.44 12.81
N GLU A 806 -17.26 -45.87 12.88
CA GLU A 806 -18.52 -46.61 13.11
C GLU A 806 -18.91 -47.55 11.96
N PHE A 807 -18.36 -47.34 10.75
CA PHE A 807 -18.70 -48.10 9.54
C PHE A 807 -17.69 -49.22 9.25
N THR A 808 -16.64 -49.37 10.07
CA THR A 808 -15.63 -50.42 9.90
C THR A 808 -16.08 -51.76 10.51
N HIS A 809 -15.68 -52.88 9.90
CA HIS A 809 -16.12 -54.22 10.33
C HIS A 809 -15.72 -54.60 11.77
N THR A 810 -14.67 -53.97 12.31
CA THR A 810 -14.15 -54.26 13.65
C THR A 810 -14.92 -53.53 14.77
N SER A 811 -15.57 -52.41 14.46
CA SER A 811 -16.26 -51.53 15.42
C SER A 811 -17.76 -51.77 15.51
N THR A 812 -18.40 -52.36 14.49
CA THR A 812 -19.83 -52.71 14.50
C THR A 812 -20.21 -53.62 15.67
N SER A 813 -19.27 -54.41 16.18
CA SER A 813 -19.43 -55.25 17.38
C SER A 813 -19.51 -54.47 18.71
N ARG A 814 -19.08 -53.20 18.72
CA ARG A 814 -18.99 -52.33 19.91
C ARG A 814 -20.05 -51.22 19.93
N LEU A 815 -20.84 -51.08 18.87
CA LEU A 815 -21.89 -50.08 18.77
C LEU A 815 -23.10 -50.44 19.63
N SER A 816 -23.85 -49.42 20.04
CA SER A 816 -25.18 -49.64 20.63
C SER A 816 -26.14 -50.24 19.59
N THR A 817 -27.20 -50.91 20.06
CA THR A 817 -28.23 -51.46 19.16
C THR A 817 -28.89 -50.37 18.30
N HIS A 818 -29.05 -49.18 18.87
CA HIS A 818 -29.57 -48.00 18.19
C HIS A 818 -28.64 -47.52 17.07
N ASP A 819 -27.35 -47.35 17.36
CA ASP A 819 -26.37 -46.85 16.38
C ASP A 819 -26.15 -47.86 15.25
N LEU A 820 -26.17 -49.16 15.56
CA LEU A 820 -26.08 -50.22 14.56
C LEU A 820 -27.26 -50.17 13.57
N HIS A 821 -28.48 -49.88 14.05
CA HIS A 821 -29.64 -49.69 13.20
C HIS A 821 -29.50 -48.44 12.31
N ILE A 822 -28.98 -47.33 12.84
CA ILE A 822 -28.69 -46.12 12.06
C ILE A 822 -27.67 -46.42 10.94
N VAL A 823 -26.55 -47.05 11.29
CA VAL A 823 -25.49 -47.40 10.33
C VAL A 823 -26.04 -48.28 9.21
N ASN A 824 -26.78 -49.35 9.53
CA ASN A 824 -27.36 -50.25 8.51
C ASN A 824 -28.31 -49.52 7.55
N ASN A 825 -29.13 -48.59 8.06
CA ASN A 825 -30.01 -47.79 7.21
C ASN A 825 -29.22 -46.85 6.29
N LEU A 826 -28.22 -46.14 6.83
CA LEU A 826 -27.37 -45.25 6.03
C LEU A 826 -26.60 -46.03 4.96
N VAL A 827 -26.09 -47.22 5.27
CA VAL A 827 -25.44 -48.12 4.30
C VAL A 827 -26.42 -48.50 3.18
N THR A 828 -27.67 -48.80 3.52
CA THR A 828 -28.69 -49.20 2.54
C THR A 828 -29.07 -48.04 1.62
N VAL A 829 -29.21 -46.83 2.17
CA VAL A 829 -29.60 -45.63 1.40
C VAL A 829 -28.48 -45.13 0.50
N LEU A 830 -27.21 -45.21 0.95
CA LEU A 830 -26.07 -44.59 0.26
C LEU A 830 -25.26 -45.55 -0.64
N LYS A 831 -25.48 -46.86 -0.56
CA LYS A 831 -24.88 -47.86 -1.46
C LYS A 831 -25.77 -48.30 -2.63
N GLN A 832 -27.02 -47.84 -2.68
CA GLN A 832 -27.88 -47.95 -3.86
C GLN A 832 -27.38 -47.00 -4.93
#